data_AF-A0A9P1FHS0-F1
#
_entry.id   AF-A0A9P1FHS0-F1
#
_cell.length_a   1.000
_cell.length_b   1.000
_cell.length_c   1.000
_cell.angle_alpha   90.00
_cell.angle_beta   90.00
_cell.angle_gamma   90.00
#
_symmetry.space_group_name_H-M   'P 1'
#
loop_
_entity.id
_entity.type
_entity.pdbx_description
1 polymer ?
#
loop_
_entity_poly.entity_id
_entity_poly.type
_entity_poly.pdbx_seq_one_letter_code
_entity_poly.pdbx_strand_id
1 'polypeptide(L)'
;MSIPDGHGQTAVVDVSEGFWLSSSDFIWSNGISEFDVDALGAIGFPRDWPSAYSKSVPLKSLIGKRGLLPARRVAVVGLPTADQLSKLPDMCKSSTCVPLHSFHNAERISKMAGLEIVRGWAIYERLDQPVGSVFVAERYWWNSLPGSSSTNSTWIDLSPRPTFWPQLLLIEEVEPKIKERKILPKKDAQLMSRLIAQRFPEYKARLPELPALDTKISGPANKVSVTVENEPGTQEIQTAKKQSGYVAGNERNGKTKTSQTSLDYSKFDHIEDSDDEKIVLKQAVTLPMGLPREAVSRQEYDNVWRALLQDKQLPFTPAPDLDEMWGYYKFGGMDEQALLDQACEVLGKFPCRLDPKEWKGKTYSLTRKLEMESREDEARMWSILAILRFPDADAFYNQGVLLNKMCDKVKFGGASTVKLPALETSQAKMVSTEQYCSLFSRAAISYYRRSLKVDPKQRPAYINLIGSLERNEPPNWYDDVHELAIAAVKNGIWYTKWQRPPHFVPTLPAKPFHNSQDFPLSRALEENFSVIKAEYEAYRQKLANRKDWDDSDTTPGLGDVGNRPGALHDGGLRKSGKWQEVPLFTNCTIQREYTDLFPETTRILQTQCSDATGLAFCGGGDVIFSVLTPGTRLRPHCGPSNARLTCHLAIRVPRSCEQGCYIRVGSESRRAWEEGKCLVFDDSFEHEVFFSEPRSDEAYPGDRVVLLANFWHPNFGFKNDPDWRQKSDEMMATVDVETLPQTALMKSG
;
A
#
# COMPACT_ATOMS: atom_id res chain seq x y z
N MET A 1 22.87 12.03 7.35
CA MET A 1 23.21 10.62 7.19
C MET A 1 21.89 9.92 7.30
N SER A 2 21.57 9.15 6.27
CA SER A 2 20.47 8.20 6.33
C SER A 2 20.65 7.31 7.55
N ILE A 3 19.54 7.01 8.22
CA ILE A 3 19.49 5.91 9.19
C ILE A 3 19.89 4.67 8.38
N PRO A 4 20.87 3.85 8.82
CA PRO A 4 21.15 2.62 8.13
C PRO A 4 19.99 1.65 8.34
N ASP A 5 19.61 0.88 7.32
CA ASP A 5 18.68 -0.23 7.50
C ASP A 5 19.36 -1.44 8.14
N GLY A 6 18.59 -2.49 8.46
CA GLY A 6 19.17 -3.73 9.02
C GLY A 6 20.26 -4.37 8.15
N HIS A 7 20.25 -4.11 6.83
CA HIS A 7 21.21 -4.62 5.87
C HIS A 7 22.46 -3.71 5.69
N GLY A 8 22.48 -2.53 6.33
CA GLY A 8 23.55 -1.54 6.24
C GLY A 8 23.42 -0.55 5.07
N GLN A 9 22.27 -0.56 4.38
CA GLN A 9 21.93 0.38 3.30
C GLN A 9 21.27 1.65 3.86
N THR A 10 20.94 2.61 3.00
CA THR A 10 20.16 3.80 3.39
C THR A 10 18.71 3.41 3.64
N ALA A 11 18.24 3.52 4.89
CA ALA A 11 16.82 3.41 5.19
C ALA A 11 16.06 4.66 4.71
N VAL A 12 14.92 4.43 4.07
CA VAL A 12 14.00 5.44 3.56
C VAL A 12 12.73 5.39 4.40
N VAL A 13 12.28 6.56 4.84
CA VAL A 13 11.08 6.72 5.67
C VAL A 13 9.85 6.29 4.89
N ASP A 14 8.91 5.63 5.56
CA ASP A 14 7.67 5.08 5.02
C ASP A 14 7.86 4.08 3.85
N VAL A 15 9.10 3.58 3.64
CA VAL A 15 9.47 2.58 2.62
C VAL A 15 10.26 1.40 3.18
N SER A 16 11.35 1.63 3.93
CA SER A 16 12.23 0.54 4.37
C SER A 16 11.61 -0.30 5.49
N GLU A 17 11.60 -1.62 5.31
CA GLU A 17 11.13 -2.58 6.33
C GLU A 17 12.26 -3.02 7.27
N GLY A 18 11.97 -3.15 8.57
CA GLY A 18 12.95 -3.58 9.55
C GLY A 18 12.45 -3.57 11.00
N PHE A 19 13.33 -3.96 11.91
CA PHE A 19 13.09 -3.95 13.36
C PHE A 19 13.39 -2.57 13.96
N TRP A 20 12.67 -1.54 13.51
CA TRP A 20 12.93 -0.16 13.93
C TRP A 20 12.64 0.06 15.43
N LEU A 21 13.55 0.76 16.11
CA LEU A 21 13.35 1.21 17.49
C LEU A 21 12.22 2.24 17.52
N SER A 22 11.32 2.07 18.49
CA SER A 22 10.09 2.84 18.64
C SER A 22 9.80 3.11 20.11
N SER A 23 8.86 4.01 20.41
CA SER A 23 8.54 4.41 21.80
C SER A 23 8.21 3.24 22.74
N SER A 24 7.66 2.13 22.21
CA SER A 24 7.33 0.90 22.96
C SER A 24 8.52 -0.04 23.24
N ASP A 25 9.71 0.28 22.74
CA ASP A 25 10.95 -0.46 23.00
C ASP A 25 11.75 0.11 24.17
N PHE A 26 11.23 1.13 24.86
CA PHE A 26 11.88 1.81 25.99
C PHE A 26 11.01 1.78 27.25
N ILE A 27 11.63 1.52 28.41
CA ILE A 27 10.96 1.54 29.72
C ILE A 27 11.84 2.26 30.75
N TRP A 28 11.22 3.14 31.55
CA TRP A 28 11.88 3.91 32.60
C TRP A 28 11.65 3.31 33.99
N SER A 29 12.65 3.40 34.88
CA SER A 29 12.54 2.96 36.27
C SER A 29 11.55 3.76 37.14
N ASN A 30 10.98 4.85 36.61
CA ASN A 30 9.94 5.66 37.26
C ASN A 30 8.52 5.40 36.72
N GLY A 31 8.35 4.47 35.78
CA GLY A 31 7.04 4.04 35.27
C GLY A 31 6.40 4.96 34.21
N ILE A 32 7.07 6.00 33.72
CA ILE A 32 6.55 6.82 32.63
C ILE A 32 6.58 6.01 31.32
N SER A 33 5.42 5.81 30.70
CA SER A 33 5.24 5.04 29.46
C SER A 33 5.29 5.89 28.19
N GLU A 34 5.07 7.20 28.28
CA GLU A 34 5.21 8.10 27.15
C GLU A 34 6.67 8.47 26.95
N PHE A 35 7.29 7.80 25.99
CA PHE A 35 8.67 8.04 25.60
C PHE A 35 8.79 9.33 24.77
N ASP A 36 9.28 10.38 25.41
CA ASP A 36 9.92 11.53 24.76
C ASP A 36 11.44 11.29 24.67
N VAL A 37 11.98 11.44 23.46
CA VAL A 37 13.41 11.27 23.16
C VAL A 37 14.21 12.56 23.38
N ASP A 38 13.57 13.74 23.35
CA ASP A 38 14.25 14.98 23.79
C ASP A 38 14.47 14.95 25.31
N ALA A 39 13.55 14.32 26.05
CA ALA A 39 13.73 13.96 27.45
C ALA A 39 14.68 12.78 27.71
N LEU A 40 15.25 12.08 26.71
CA LEU A 40 16.11 10.90 26.94
C LEU A 40 17.40 11.23 27.70
N GLY A 41 17.93 12.44 27.53
CA GLY A 41 19.14 12.92 28.22
C GLY A 41 20.39 12.07 27.98
N ALA A 42 21.43 12.25 28.79
CA ALA A 42 22.67 11.48 28.67
C ALA A 42 22.50 10.12 29.36
N ILE A 43 22.55 9.03 28.60
CA ILE A 43 22.53 7.67 29.15
C ILE A 43 23.95 7.07 29.21
N GLY A 44 24.12 5.92 29.87
CA GLY A 44 25.37 5.16 29.86
C GLY A 44 25.27 3.86 30.66
N PHE A 45 26.38 3.12 30.75
CA PHE A 45 26.46 1.93 31.60
C PHE A 45 26.25 2.33 33.09
N PRO A 46 25.50 1.53 33.89
CA PRO A 46 25.25 1.81 35.30
C PRO A 46 26.49 2.15 36.13
N ARG A 47 26.46 3.35 36.74
CA ARG A 47 27.44 3.80 37.73
C ARG A 47 27.31 2.94 38.99
N ASP A 48 28.39 2.82 39.75
CA ASP A 48 28.49 1.94 40.92
C ASP A 48 28.13 0.46 40.70
N TRP A 49 28.09 -0.04 39.47
CA TRP A 49 27.88 -1.48 39.21
C TRP A 49 29.04 -2.32 39.78
N PRO A 50 28.79 -3.50 40.41
CA PRO A 50 27.49 -4.14 40.65
C PRO A 50 26.76 -3.69 41.92
N SER A 51 27.34 -2.80 42.73
CA SER A 51 26.68 -2.27 43.95
C SER A 51 25.36 -1.56 43.65
N ALA A 52 25.18 -0.96 42.47
CA ALA A 52 23.92 -0.39 42.03
C ALA A 52 22.76 -1.39 42.10
N TYR A 53 22.97 -2.67 41.74
CA TYR A 53 21.94 -3.71 41.77
C TYR A 53 21.47 -4.04 43.20
N SER A 54 22.37 -3.94 44.19
CA SER A 54 22.03 -4.17 45.60
C SER A 54 21.58 -2.91 46.34
N LYS A 55 21.88 -1.70 45.85
CA LYS A 55 21.59 -0.42 46.52
C LYS A 55 20.44 0.39 45.89
N SER A 56 20.35 0.49 44.56
CA SER A 56 19.34 1.33 43.90
C SER A 56 17.95 0.68 43.96
N VAL A 57 16.99 1.40 44.55
CA VAL A 57 15.56 1.03 44.50
C VAL A 57 15.00 1.17 43.07
N PRO A 58 15.24 2.26 42.32
CA PRO A 58 14.87 2.36 40.91
C PRO A 58 15.34 1.18 40.05
N LEU A 59 16.61 0.76 40.15
CA LEU A 59 17.12 -0.37 39.37
C LEU A 59 16.45 -1.69 39.75
N LYS A 60 16.20 -1.94 41.03
CA LYS A 60 15.43 -3.11 41.49
C LYS A 60 13.97 -3.08 41.03
N SER A 61 13.36 -1.90 40.95
CA SER A 61 11.99 -1.72 40.41
C SER A 61 11.94 -1.94 38.91
N LEU A 62 13.04 -1.71 38.19
CA LEU A 62 13.14 -2.00 36.76
C LEU A 62 13.41 -3.49 36.51
N ILE A 63 14.49 -4.06 37.06
CA ILE A 63 15.02 -5.38 36.65
C ILE A 63 15.06 -6.46 37.76
N GLY A 64 14.48 -6.20 38.93
CA GLY A 64 14.43 -7.17 40.02
C GLY A 64 13.40 -8.29 39.80
N LYS A 65 13.39 -9.31 40.67
CA LYS A 65 12.45 -10.46 40.61
C LYS A 65 10.95 -10.10 40.68
N ARG A 66 10.61 -8.85 41.00
CA ARG A 66 9.26 -8.26 40.99
C ARG A 66 9.25 -6.88 40.32
N GLY A 67 10.26 -6.58 39.51
CA GLY A 67 10.35 -5.34 38.75
C GLY A 67 9.50 -5.38 37.48
N LEU A 68 9.48 -4.27 36.74
CA LEU A 68 8.79 -4.15 35.44
C LEU A 68 9.30 -5.16 34.39
N LEU A 69 10.58 -5.55 34.48
CA LEU A 69 11.26 -6.47 33.59
C LEU A 69 11.90 -7.62 34.38
N PRO A 70 11.13 -8.66 34.74
CA PRO A 70 11.68 -9.82 35.44
C PRO A 70 12.68 -10.58 34.55
N ALA A 71 13.93 -10.62 34.99
CA ALA A 71 15.04 -11.22 34.24
C ALA A 71 15.24 -12.72 34.58
N ARG A 72 15.38 -13.55 33.54
CA ARG A 72 15.82 -14.96 33.65
C ARG A 72 17.30 -15.06 33.99
N ARG A 73 18.11 -14.18 33.40
CA ARG A 73 19.56 -14.04 33.59
C ARG A 73 19.95 -12.57 33.41
N VAL A 74 20.99 -12.15 34.13
CA VAL A 74 21.57 -10.80 34.07
C VAL A 74 23.08 -10.96 33.89
N ALA A 75 23.68 -10.25 32.93
CA ALA A 75 25.14 -10.27 32.76
C ALA A 75 25.67 -8.97 32.14
N VAL A 76 26.94 -8.67 32.43
CA VAL A 76 27.70 -7.62 31.74
C VAL A 76 28.35 -8.23 30.51
N VAL A 77 28.10 -7.66 29.33
CA VAL A 77 28.63 -8.12 28.05
C VAL A 77 29.55 -7.05 27.47
N GLY A 78 30.86 -7.33 27.50
CA GLY A 78 31.88 -6.50 26.86
C GLY A 78 31.85 -6.56 25.33
N LEU A 79 32.82 -5.93 24.69
CA LEU A 79 33.15 -6.22 23.29
C LEU A 79 33.67 -7.67 23.17
N PRO A 80 33.41 -8.39 22.06
CA PRO A 80 33.92 -9.74 21.86
C PRO A 80 35.45 -9.82 21.96
N THR A 81 35.97 -10.77 22.74
CA THR A 81 37.42 -11.02 22.81
C THR A 81 37.93 -11.71 21.53
N ALA A 82 39.25 -11.69 21.31
CA ALA A 82 39.86 -12.42 20.18
C ALA A 82 39.56 -13.94 20.21
N ASP A 83 39.40 -14.53 21.39
CA ASP A 83 39.00 -15.93 21.59
C ASP A 83 37.50 -16.17 21.31
N GLN A 84 36.63 -15.20 21.59
CA GLN A 84 35.22 -15.27 21.20
C GLN A 84 35.05 -15.07 19.68
N LEU A 85 35.85 -14.19 19.07
CA LEU A 85 35.84 -13.93 17.64
C LEU A 85 36.45 -15.09 16.84
N SER A 86 37.50 -15.76 17.33
CA SER A 86 38.10 -16.91 16.63
C SER A 86 37.13 -18.08 16.45
N LYS A 87 36.14 -18.21 17.34
CA LYS A 87 35.07 -19.23 17.33
C LYS A 87 33.94 -18.93 16.34
N LEU A 88 33.97 -17.80 15.64
CA LEU A 88 33.01 -17.45 14.59
C LEU A 88 33.58 -17.74 13.19
N PRO A 89 32.74 -17.95 12.17
CA PRO A 89 33.14 -17.89 10.76
C PRO A 89 33.70 -16.50 10.39
N ASP A 90 34.69 -16.41 9.50
CA ASP A 90 35.32 -15.13 9.14
C ASP A 90 34.35 -14.10 8.55
N MET A 91 33.30 -14.56 7.86
CA MET A 91 32.20 -13.72 7.38
C MET A 91 31.44 -12.97 8.50
N CYS A 92 31.52 -13.43 9.76
CA CYS A 92 30.96 -12.74 10.92
C CYS A 92 31.93 -11.76 11.60
N LYS A 93 33.20 -11.73 11.16
CA LYS A 93 34.27 -10.88 11.74
C LYS A 93 34.47 -9.57 10.96
N SER A 94 33.91 -9.49 9.76
CA SER A 94 33.87 -8.25 8.97
C SER A 94 32.78 -7.30 9.48
N SER A 95 32.95 -6.00 9.23
CA SER A 95 32.10 -4.91 9.73
C SER A 95 30.71 -4.88 9.07
N THR A 96 29.89 -5.88 9.38
CA THR A 96 28.57 -6.14 8.76
C THR A 96 27.39 -6.05 9.74
N CYS A 97 27.65 -5.75 11.02
CA CYS A 97 26.60 -5.43 12.00
C CYS A 97 26.34 -3.92 12.01
N VAL A 98 25.09 -3.52 12.20
CA VAL A 98 24.61 -2.14 11.99
C VAL A 98 24.26 -1.47 13.33
N PRO A 99 24.61 -0.17 13.55
CA PRO A 99 24.21 0.57 14.75
C PRO A 99 22.69 0.59 14.96
N LEU A 100 22.24 0.52 16.22
CA LEU A 100 20.83 0.45 16.63
C LEU A 100 20.01 -0.77 16.15
N HIS A 101 20.60 -1.67 15.35
CA HIS A 101 19.90 -2.79 14.71
C HIS A 101 20.15 -4.15 15.39
N SER A 102 20.20 -4.18 16.73
CA SER A 102 20.49 -5.38 17.55
C SER A 102 19.67 -6.62 17.14
N PHE A 103 18.37 -6.44 16.87
CA PHE A 103 17.47 -7.46 16.33
C PHE A 103 17.99 -8.11 15.03
N HIS A 104 18.35 -7.28 14.03
CA HIS A 104 18.85 -7.78 12.75
C HIS A 104 20.25 -8.36 12.89
N ASN A 105 21.12 -7.73 13.68
CA ASN A 105 22.47 -8.23 13.96
C ASN A 105 22.40 -9.66 14.55
N ALA A 106 21.52 -9.87 15.54
CA ALA A 106 21.36 -11.17 16.19
C ALA A 106 20.77 -12.24 15.26
N GLU A 107 19.77 -11.90 14.42
CA GLU A 107 19.25 -12.80 13.37
C GLU A 107 20.31 -13.15 12.33
N ARG A 108 21.08 -12.16 11.87
CA ARG A 108 22.12 -12.32 10.86
C ARG A 108 23.24 -13.23 11.35
N ILE A 109 23.75 -12.99 12.57
CA ILE A 109 24.77 -13.83 13.19
C ILE A 109 24.23 -15.23 13.50
N SER A 110 22.97 -15.38 13.91
CA SER A 110 22.32 -16.69 14.06
C SER A 110 22.29 -17.46 12.73
N LYS A 111 21.88 -16.81 11.64
CA LYS A 111 21.86 -17.40 10.29
C LYS A 111 23.26 -17.75 9.74
N MET A 112 24.28 -16.96 10.08
CA MET A 112 25.64 -17.11 9.55
C MET A 112 26.55 -18.03 10.38
N ALA A 113 26.29 -18.18 11.69
CA ALA A 113 27.13 -18.94 12.62
C ALA A 113 26.38 -19.99 13.46
N GLY A 114 25.07 -20.17 13.25
CA GLY A 114 24.26 -21.16 13.97
C GLY A 114 24.01 -20.85 15.45
N LEU A 115 24.28 -19.61 15.89
CA LEU A 115 24.18 -19.23 17.30
C LEU A 115 22.73 -19.01 17.74
N GLU A 116 22.44 -19.34 19.01
CA GLU A 116 21.16 -19.03 19.66
C GLU A 116 20.94 -17.51 19.73
N ILE A 117 19.69 -17.05 19.53
CA ILE A 117 19.29 -15.65 19.71
C ILE A 117 18.71 -15.49 21.12
N VAL A 118 19.43 -14.76 21.96
CA VAL A 118 18.96 -14.36 23.30
C VAL A 118 18.18 -13.05 23.15
N ARG A 119 17.04 -12.96 23.85
CA ARG A 119 16.09 -11.86 23.72
C ARG A 119 15.83 -11.22 25.08
N GLY A 120 15.80 -9.90 25.12
CA GLY A 120 15.40 -9.15 26.29
C GLY A 120 15.75 -7.68 26.18
N TRP A 121 16.55 -7.16 27.11
CA TRP A 121 16.76 -5.72 27.26
C TRP A 121 18.20 -5.36 27.59
N ALA A 122 18.67 -4.23 27.05
CA ALA A 122 19.89 -3.55 27.46
C ALA A 122 19.54 -2.44 28.47
N ILE A 123 20.30 -2.35 29.55
CA ILE A 123 20.01 -1.49 30.71
C ILE A 123 21.04 -0.38 30.82
N TYR A 124 20.56 0.86 30.91
CA TYR A 124 21.34 2.08 31.02
C TYR A 124 20.91 2.91 32.23
N GLU A 125 21.81 3.77 32.71
CA GLU A 125 21.52 4.81 33.71
C GLU A 125 21.55 6.20 33.07
N ARG A 126 20.73 7.12 33.58
CA ARG A 126 20.79 8.55 33.24
C ARG A 126 21.96 9.25 33.93
N LEU A 127 23.00 9.54 33.17
CA LEU A 127 24.22 10.19 33.63
C LEU A 127 24.00 11.65 34.06
N ASP A 128 23.07 12.37 33.43
CA ASP A 128 22.69 13.75 33.81
C ASP A 128 21.77 13.82 35.05
N GLN A 129 21.26 12.67 35.52
CA GLN A 129 20.49 12.56 36.75
C GLN A 129 21.39 12.10 37.92
N PRO A 130 20.97 12.27 39.19
CA PRO A 130 21.73 11.78 40.35
C PRO A 130 22.04 10.27 40.28
N VAL A 131 23.18 9.86 40.83
CA VAL A 131 23.65 8.46 40.77
C VAL A 131 22.60 7.50 41.35
N GLY A 132 22.25 6.48 40.57
CA GLY A 132 21.30 5.43 40.97
C GLY A 132 19.82 5.84 41.01
N SER A 133 19.46 7.03 40.50
CA SER A 133 18.09 7.57 40.57
C SER A 133 17.18 7.18 39.40
N VAL A 134 17.69 7.14 38.16
CA VAL A 134 16.89 6.88 36.95
C VAL A 134 17.62 5.94 35.99
N PHE A 135 16.95 4.85 35.62
CA PHE A 135 17.42 3.86 34.66
C PHE A 135 16.45 3.71 33.49
N VAL A 136 16.98 3.34 32.34
CA VAL A 136 16.25 3.12 31.09
C VAL A 136 16.60 1.73 30.57
N ALA A 137 15.59 0.95 30.21
CA ALA A 137 15.74 -0.29 29.47
C ALA A 137 15.40 -0.07 27.99
N GLU A 138 16.21 -0.61 27.09
CA GLU A 138 15.98 -0.68 25.63
C GLU A 138 15.79 -2.14 25.21
N ARG A 139 14.77 -2.46 24.42
CA ARG A 139 14.57 -3.82 23.90
C ARG A 139 15.73 -4.19 22.98
N TYR A 140 16.41 -5.30 23.27
CA TYR A 140 17.68 -5.66 22.65
C TYR A 140 17.79 -7.18 22.45
N TRP A 141 18.33 -7.62 21.31
CA TRP A 141 18.64 -9.02 21.02
C TRP A 141 20.15 -9.18 20.80
N TRP A 142 20.70 -10.33 21.17
CA TRP A 142 22.11 -10.69 21.00
C TRP A 142 22.24 -12.21 20.85
N ASN A 143 23.46 -12.75 20.79
CA ASN A 143 23.69 -14.17 20.58
C ASN A 143 24.32 -14.87 21.79
N SER A 144 24.22 -16.19 21.83
CA SER A 144 24.98 -17.01 22.79
C SER A 144 25.86 -18.02 22.08
N LEU A 145 27.11 -18.10 22.53
CA LEU A 145 28.03 -19.18 22.20
C LEU A 145 27.62 -20.45 22.97
N PRO A 146 27.72 -21.65 22.36
CA PRO A 146 27.47 -22.92 23.03
C PRO A 146 28.37 -23.09 24.27
N GLY A 147 27.76 -23.46 25.40
CA GLY A 147 28.45 -23.86 26.62
C GLY A 147 28.33 -25.36 26.87
N SER A 148 29.02 -25.88 27.89
CA SER A 148 28.89 -27.28 28.35
C SER A 148 27.53 -27.60 28.98
N SER A 149 26.69 -26.58 29.23
CA SER A 149 25.28 -26.68 29.59
C SER A 149 24.54 -25.43 29.10
N SER A 150 23.21 -25.47 29.09
CA SER A 150 22.36 -24.30 28.82
C SER A 150 22.53 -23.16 29.84
N THR A 151 23.05 -23.46 31.05
CA THR A 151 23.37 -22.46 32.08
C THR A 151 24.79 -21.88 31.96
N ASN A 152 25.70 -22.58 31.27
CA ASN A 152 27.09 -22.15 31.00
C ASN A 152 27.26 -21.45 29.64
N SER A 153 26.17 -21.16 28.93
CA SER A 153 26.23 -20.50 27.61
C SER A 153 26.83 -19.09 27.75
N THR A 154 27.74 -18.70 26.84
CA THR A 154 28.47 -17.43 26.92
C THR A 154 27.89 -16.41 25.96
N TRP A 155 27.31 -15.34 26.49
CA TRP A 155 26.72 -14.27 25.67
C TRP A 155 27.79 -13.50 24.88
N ILE A 156 27.45 -13.19 23.63
CA ILE A 156 28.24 -12.42 22.69
C ILE A 156 27.33 -11.42 21.96
N ASP A 157 27.76 -10.18 21.85
CA ASP A 157 27.09 -9.15 21.05
C ASP A 157 28.11 -8.51 20.11
N LEU A 158 27.77 -8.52 18.82
CA LEU A 158 28.59 -7.97 17.72
C LEU A 158 28.01 -6.64 17.20
N SER A 159 26.92 -6.16 17.79
CA SER A 159 26.31 -4.88 17.43
C SER A 159 27.26 -3.72 17.72
N PRO A 160 27.40 -2.74 16.79
CA PRO A 160 28.16 -1.53 17.04
C PRO A 160 27.64 -0.79 18.27
N ARG A 161 28.56 -0.41 19.15
CA ARG A 161 28.32 0.38 20.36
C ARG A 161 29.30 1.55 20.42
N PRO A 162 28.97 2.65 21.12
CA PRO A 162 29.85 3.81 21.20
C PRO A 162 31.21 3.48 21.80
N THR A 163 32.26 4.14 21.31
CA THR A 163 33.65 3.95 21.77
C THR A 163 33.83 4.20 23.28
N PHE A 164 32.96 5.03 23.87
CA PHE A 164 32.93 5.37 25.29
C PHE A 164 32.03 4.43 26.14
N TRP A 165 31.34 3.45 25.54
CA TRP A 165 30.56 2.41 26.25
C TRP A 165 31.02 1.00 25.82
N PRO A 166 32.17 0.49 26.32
CA PRO A 166 32.69 -0.83 25.95
C PRO A 166 31.84 -2.00 26.48
N GLN A 167 31.01 -1.77 27.50
CA GLN A 167 30.20 -2.78 28.18
C GLN A 167 28.71 -2.43 28.14
N LEU A 168 27.86 -3.45 27.98
CA LEU A 168 26.42 -3.37 28.15
C LEU A 168 25.99 -4.22 29.34
N LEU A 169 24.97 -3.78 30.09
CA LEU A 169 24.26 -4.64 31.04
C LEU A 169 23.05 -5.22 30.32
N LEU A 170 23.06 -6.53 30.05
CA LEU A 170 21.97 -7.21 29.35
C LEU A 170 21.15 -8.07 30.32
N ILE A 171 19.84 -8.12 30.11
CA ILE A 171 18.91 -8.98 30.85
C ILE A 171 18.07 -9.82 29.89
N GLU A 172 18.02 -11.13 30.14
CA GLU A 172 17.23 -12.09 29.37
C GLU A 172 15.78 -12.06 29.86
N GLU A 173 14.82 -11.81 28.96
CA GLU A 173 13.38 -11.71 29.27
C GLU A 173 12.80 -13.12 29.49
N VAL A 174 12.01 -13.31 30.57
CA VAL A 174 11.45 -14.65 30.91
C VAL A 174 10.43 -15.12 29.87
N GLU A 175 9.63 -14.20 29.34
CA GLU A 175 8.65 -14.44 28.27
C GLU A 175 8.92 -13.45 27.13
N PRO A 176 9.88 -13.73 26.24
CA PRO A 176 10.39 -12.75 25.29
C PRO A 176 9.36 -12.39 24.22
N LYS A 177 8.93 -11.12 24.18
CA LYS A 177 8.01 -10.64 23.13
C LYS A 177 8.74 -10.59 21.80
N ILE A 178 8.12 -11.16 20.76
CA ILE A 178 8.60 -11.07 19.39
C ILE A 178 8.53 -9.60 18.95
N LYS A 179 9.61 -9.10 18.38
CA LYS A 179 9.65 -7.81 17.69
C LYS A 179 9.28 -8.06 16.24
N GLU A 180 8.19 -7.46 15.79
CA GLU A 180 7.79 -7.52 14.38
C GLU A 180 8.66 -6.60 13.52
N ARG A 181 8.84 -6.97 12.26
CA ARG A 181 9.35 -6.06 11.23
C ARG A 181 8.20 -5.17 10.76
N LYS A 182 8.51 -3.91 10.49
CA LYS A 182 7.56 -2.90 10.02
C LYS A 182 8.25 -1.98 9.03
N ILE A 183 7.48 -1.35 8.16
CA ILE A 183 7.94 -0.17 7.40
C ILE A 183 8.33 0.93 8.41
N LEU A 184 9.38 1.72 8.12
CA LEU A 184 9.94 2.75 9.00
C LEU A 184 9.04 3.99 9.10
N PRO A 185 8.20 4.18 10.15
CA PRO A 185 7.37 5.37 10.21
C PRO A 185 8.22 6.60 10.53
N LYS A 186 7.80 7.77 10.03
CA LYS A 186 8.45 9.07 10.29
C LYS A 186 8.80 9.34 11.77
N LYS A 187 7.98 8.88 12.72
CA LYS A 187 8.24 8.99 14.17
C LYS A 187 9.47 8.17 14.62
N ASP A 188 9.56 6.91 14.19
CA ASP A 188 10.68 6.03 14.54
C ASP A 188 11.96 6.47 13.80
N ALA A 189 11.82 7.03 12.60
CA ALA A 189 12.94 7.63 11.87
C ALA A 189 13.56 8.83 12.62
N GLN A 190 12.72 9.71 13.17
CA GLN A 190 13.18 10.85 13.98
C GLN A 190 13.87 10.35 15.27
N LEU A 191 13.29 9.35 15.93
CA LEU A 191 13.88 8.68 17.09
C LEU A 191 15.26 8.08 16.77
N MET A 192 15.37 7.24 15.75
CA MET A 192 16.65 6.60 15.38
C MET A 192 17.69 7.61 14.91
N SER A 193 17.30 8.68 14.20
CA SER A 193 18.22 9.79 13.86
C SER A 193 18.80 10.46 15.10
N ARG A 194 17.97 10.72 16.12
CA ARG A 194 18.41 11.32 17.40
C ARG A 194 19.32 10.36 18.17
N LEU A 195 18.99 9.07 18.23
CA LEU A 195 19.83 8.04 18.86
C LEU A 195 21.19 7.88 18.15
N ILE A 196 21.25 7.92 16.82
CA ILE A 196 22.53 7.93 16.07
C ILE A 196 23.34 9.17 16.44
N ALA A 197 22.74 10.35 16.37
CA ALA A 197 23.40 11.62 16.67
C ALA A 197 23.96 11.71 18.11
N GLN A 198 23.30 11.04 19.06
CA GLN A 198 23.71 10.97 20.46
C GLN A 198 24.81 9.93 20.69
N ARG A 199 24.60 8.70 20.21
CA ARG A 199 25.45 7.55 20.53
C ARG A 199 26.72 7.52 19.70
N PHE A 200 26.64 7.93 18.44
CA PHE A 200 27.74 7.85 17.48
C PHE A 200 28.03 9.25 16.91
N PRO A 201 28.57 10.18 17.74
CA PRO A 201 28.75 11.58 17.39
C PRO A 201 29.71 11.81 16.21
N GLU A 202 30.54 10.83 15.84
CA GLU A 202 31.37 10.83 14.63
C GLU A 202 30.55 10.97 13.34
N TYR A 203 29.26 10.59 13.34
CA TYR A 203 28.36 10.78 12.20
C TYR A 203 27.61 12.13 12.22
N LYS A 204 27.73 12.91 13.30
CA LYS A 204 27.00 14.17 13.52
C LYS A 204 27.25 15.21 12.43
N ALA A 205 28.48 15.30 11.94
CA ALA A 205 28.89 16.23 10.86
C ALA A 205 28.33 15.88 9.47
N ARG A 206 27.47 14.85 9.36
CA ARG A 206 26.83 14.43 8.10
C ARG A 206 25.30 14.43 8.18
N LEU A 207 24.70 14.80 9.30
CA LEU A 207 23.23 14.85 9.46
C LEU A 207 22.65 16.02 8.66
N PRO A 208 21.46 15.88 8.04
CA PRO A 208 20.72 17.06 7.59
C PRO A 208 20.34 17.90 8.81
N GLU A 209 20.28 19.22 8.66
CA GLU A 209 19.70 20.07 9.71
C GLU A 209 18.23 19.72 9.88
N LEU A 210 17.86 19.28 11.07
CA LEU A 210 16.46 19.12 11.44
C LEU A 210 15.83 20.52 11.50
N PRO A 211 14.68 20.77 10.84
CA PRO A 211 14.00 22.05 10.97
C PRO A 211 13.67 22.29 12.44
N ALA A 212 14.03 23.48 12.93
CA ALA A 212 13.70 23.87 14.29
C ALA A 212 12.17 23.85 14.46
N LEU A 213 11.69 23.15 15.50
CA LEU A 213 10.29 23.26 15.91
C LEU A 213 9.99 24.71 16.29
N ASP A 214 8.86 25.22 15.81
CA ASP A 214 8.45 26.61 16.02
C ASP A 214 8.24 26.86 17.52
N THR A 215 9.13 27.63 18.14
CA THR A 215 9.22 27.81 19.60
C THR A 215 8.21 28.83 20.12
N LYS A 216 6.98 28.78 19.59
CA LYS A 216 5.89 29.72 19.82
C LYS A 216 4.58 29.05 20.24
N ILE A 217 4.64 28.30 21.34
CA ILE A 217 3.49 28.15 22.25
C ILE A 217 3.87 28.73 23.62
N SER A 218 4.18 30.03 23.63
CA SER A 218 4.35 30.83 24.84
C SER A 218 3.01 31.44 25.30
N GLY A 219 2.01 30.59 25.52
CA GLY A 219 0.79 30.96 26.24
C GLY A 219 1.04 31.01 27.75
N PRO A 220 0.42 31.94 28.50
CA PRO A 220 0.61 32.03 29.95
C PRO A 220 0.01 30.80 30.66
N ALA A 221 0.69 30.35 31.73
CA ALA A 221 0.32 29.15 32.47
C ALA A 221 -0.95 29.34 33.30
N ASN A 222 -2.11 28.99 32.74
CA ASN A 222 -3.35 28.85 33.50
C ASN A 222 -3.26 27.64 34.44
N LYS A 223 -3.07 27.92 35.73
CA LYS A 223 -3.21 26.92 36.80
C LYS A 223 -4.66 26.41 36.86
N VAL A 224 -4.91 25.20 36.39
CA VAL A 224 -6.13 24.46 36.76
C VAL A 224 -5.86 23.78 38.10
N SER A 225 -6.11 24.50 39.19
CA SER A 225 -6.11 23.93 40.54
C SER A 225 -7.36 23.07 40.73
N VAL A 226 -7.17 21.76 40.93
CA VAL A 226 -8.26 20.86 41.32
C VAL A 226 -8.63 21.15 42.78
N THR A 227 -9.73 21.87 42.99
CA THR A 227 -10.38 22.02 44.30
C THR A 227 -11.38 20.90 44.48
N VAL A 228 -11.12 20.02 45.46
CA VAL A 228 -12.09 19.03 45.95
C VAL A 228 -12.81 19.64 47.15
N GLU A 229 -14.06 20.02 46.96
CA GLU A 229 -14.95 20.41 48.06
C GLU A 229 -16.09 19.40 48.17
N ASN A 230 -16.04 18.59 49.23
CA ASN A 230 -17.25 18.02 49.81
C ASN A 230 -17.91 19.11 50.66
N GLU A 231 -19.23 19.08 50.82
CA GLU A 231 -19.94 19.41 52.07
C GLU A 231 -21.41 18.89 51.94
N PRO A 232 -22.16 18.72 53.03
CA PRO A 232 -23.41 17.95 53.06
C PRO A 232 -24.66 18.83 53.23
N GLY A 233 -25.82 18.22 53.51
CA GLY A 233 -26.86 18.89 54.32
C GLY A 233 -28.29 18.73 53.84
N THR A 234 -29.08 17.98 54.61
CA THR A 234 -30.54 17.95 54.57
C THR A 234 -31.18 19.28 55.00
N GLN A 235 -32.35 19.61 54.45
CA GLN A 235 -33.42 20.27 55.22
C GLN A 235 -34.83 19.93 54.70
N GLU A 236 -35.85 20.31 55.45
CA GLU A 236 -37.11 19.55 55.57
C GLU A 236 -38.41 20.32 55.24
N ILE A 237 -39.38 19.55 54.68
CA ILE A 237 -40.82 19.50 55.03
C ILE A 237 -41.71 20.76 54.89
N GLN A 238 -42.74 20.61 54.04
CA GLN A 238 -44.17 20.80 54.38
C GLN A 238 -45.01 20.03 53.31
N THR A 239 -45.69 18.93 53.60
CA THR A 239 -47.04 18.78 54.25
C THR A 239 -48.13 19.67 53.62
N ALA A 240 -49.34 19.18 53.28
CA ALA A 240 -49.98 17.86 53.44
C ALA A 240 -50.84 17.54 52.17
N LYS A 241 -51.78 16.58 52.07
CA LYS A 241 -52.53 15.74 53.04
C LYS A 241 -53.04 14.45 52.35
N LYS A 242 -53.89 13.65 53.00
CA LYS A 242 -54.48 12.38 52.48
C LYS A 242 -55.91 12.55 51.98
N GLN A 243 -56.34 11.70 51.04
CA GLN A 243 -57.56 10.90 51.22
C GLN A 243 -57.49 9.57 50.44
N SER A 244 -58.41 8.64 50.73
CA SER A 244 -58.30 7.20 50.41
C SER A 244 -59.60 6.63 49.84
N GLY A 245 -59.50 5.67 48.92
CA GLY A 245 -60.65 4.92 48.42
C GLY A 245 -60.26 3.60 47.76
N TYR A 246 -60.42 2.49 48.49
CA TYR A 246 -60.47 1.14 47.91
C TYR A 246 -61.89 0.85 47.41
N VAL A 247 -62.03 0.07 46.34
CA VAL A 247 -62.97 -1.06 46.19
C VAL A 247 -62.70 -1.74 44.83
N ALA A 248 -62.82 -3.06 44.77
CA ALA A 248 -62.78 -3.84 43.53
C ALA A 248 -64.20 -4.31 43.16
N GLY A 249 -64.53 -4.34 41.88
CA GLY A 249 -65.84 -4.74 41.36
C GLY A 249 -65.71 -5.46 40.03
N ASN A 250 -66.36 -6.61 39.91
CA ASN A 250 -66.21 -7.59 38.83
C ASN A 250 -67.30 -7.44 37.73
N GLU A 251 -67.21 -8.25 36.67
CA GLU A 251 -68.32 -8.58 35.73
C GLU A 251 -68.83 -7.47 34.77
N ARG A 252 -69.67 -7.78 33.76
CA ARG A 252 -69.58 -8.76 32.63
C ARG A 252 -70.80 -8.52 31.71
N ASN A 253 -70.64 -8.73 30.40
CA ASN A 253 -71.71 -8.92 29.39
C ASN A 253 -72.76 -7.81 29.15
N GLY A 254 -72.86 -7.38 27.88
CA GLY A 254 -74.04 -6.69 27.32
C GLY A 254 -74.03 -6.77 25.79
N LYS A 255 -74.98 -7.50 25.18
CA LYS A 255 -75.12 -7.67 23.71
C LYS A 255 -76.28 -6.85 23.17
N THR A 256 -76.25 -6.45 21.89
CA THR A 256 -77.48 -6.08 21.14
C THR A 256 -77.36 -6.35 19.62
N LYS A 257 -78.50 -6.41 18.92
CA LYS A 257 -78.71 -6.98 17.55
C LYS A 257 -79.96 -6.38 16.87
N THR A 258 -80.14 -6.35 15.52
CA THR A 258 -79.21 -6.67 14.42
C THR A 258 -79.09 -5.49 13.41
N SER A 259 -79.69 -5.35 12.20
CA SER A 259 -80.47 -6.24 11.30
C SER A 259 -80.64 -5.65 9.88
N GLN A 260 -80.10 -6.34 8.85
CA GLN A 260 -80.50 -6.27 7.41
C GLN A 260 -80.25 -4.94 6.68
N THR A 261 -80.22 -4.84 5.33
CA THR A 261 -80.57 -5.79 4.24
C THR A 261 -79.41 -6.05 3.25
N SER A 262 -79.57 -7.06 2.39
CA SER A 262 -78.64 -7.47 1.32
C SER A 262 -78.85 -6.74 -0.01
N LEU A 263 -77.78 -6.64 -0.83
CA LEU A 263 -77.88 -6.57 -2.29
C LEU A 263 -77.09 -7.73 -2.93
N ASP A 264 -77.53 -8.15 -4.10
CA ASP A 264 -76.96 -9.22 -4.92
C ASP A 264 -76.12 -8.62 -6.06
N TYR A 265 -74.90 -9.13 -6.26
CA TYR A 265 -73.91 -8.65 -7.22
C TYR A 265 -73.57 -9.68 -8.33
N SER A 266 -74.36 -10.74 -8.48
CA SER A 266 -74.24 -11.79 -9.52
C SER A 266 -74.54 -11.34 -10.96
N LYS A 267 -74.21 -10.08 -11.28
CA LYS A 267 -74.39 -9.43 -12.60
C LYS A 267 -73.17 -8.64 -13.08
N PHE A 268 -72.01 -8.80 -12.41
CA PHE A 268 -70.74 -8.19 -12.79
C PHE A 268 -69.70 -9.22 -13.26
N ASP A 269 -70.13 -10.46 -13.55
CA ASP A 269 -69.30 -11.39 -14.31
C ASP A 269 -69.06 -10.82 -15.72
N HIS A 270 -67.79 -10.81 -16.15
CA HIS A 270 -67.31 -10.35 -17.46
C HIS A 270 -67.25 -8.83 -17.71
N ILE A 271 -66.65 -8.09 -16.79
CA ILE A 271 -65.82 -6.92 -17.17
C ILE A 271 -64.37 -7.21 -16.72
N GLU A 272 -63.50 -7.49 -17.68
CA GLU A 272 -62.06 -7.30 -17.48
C GLU A 272 -61.77 -5.81 -17.71
N ASP A 273 -61.23 -5.13 -16.71
CA ASP A 273 -60.60 -3.83 -16.88
C ASP A 273 -59.16 -3.90 -16.33
N SER A 274 -58.25 -3.16 -16.94
CA SER A 274 -56.83 -3.22 -16.58
C SER A 274 -56.50 -2.40 -15.33
N ASP A 275 -55.26 -2.59 -14.83
CA ASP A 275 -54.57 -1.74 -13.84
C ASP A 275 -54.78 -2.03 -12.34
N ASP A 276 -54.94 -3.31 -11.96
CA ASP A 276 -54.60 -3.78 -10.60
C ASP A 276 -53.06 -3.97 -10.47
N GLU A 277 -52.33 -2.90 -10.13
CA GLU A 277 -50.96 -3.02 -9.63
C GLU A 277 -50.98 -3.88 -8.36
N LYS A 278 -50.55 -5.14 -8.48
CA LYS A 278 -50.45 -6.06 -7.33
C LYS A 278 -49.66 -5.40 -6.20
N ILE A 279 -50.35 -5.07 -5.11
CA ILE A 279 -49.74 -4.52 -3.89
C ILE A 279 -48.80 -5.58 -3.32
N VAL A 280 -47.53 -5.50 -3.70
CA VAL A 280 -46.47 -6.32 -3.12
C VAL A 280 -46.33 -5.90 -1.66
N LEU A 281 -46.88 -6.73 -0.77
CA LEU A 281 -46.67 -6.64 0.66
C LEU A 281 -45.16 -6.63 0.93
N LYS A 282 -44.60 -5.44 1.19
CA LYS A 282 -43.21 -5.29 1.60
C LYS A 282 -43.04 -6.08 2.89
N GLN A 283 -42.27 -7.17 2.82
CA GLN A 283 -41.92 -7.95 4.00
C GLN A 283 -41.28 -7.01 5.02
N ALA A 284 -41.85 -6.96 6.22
CA ALA A 284 -41.26 -6.21 7.32
C ALA A 284 -39.94 -6.89 7.71
N VAL A 285 -38.82 -6.29 7.32
CA VAL A 285 -37.49 -6.78 7.69
C VAL A 285 -37.31 -6.51 9.18
N THR A 286 -37.35 -7.56 10.00
CA THR A 286 -36.93 -7.49 11.40
C THR A 286 -35.46 -7.07 11.44
N LEU A 287 -35.18 -5.89 12.02
CA LEU A 287 -33.82 -5.36 12.13
C LEU A 287 -33.19 -5.79 13.46
N PRO A 288 -32.14 -6.63 13.48
CA PRO A 288 -31.50 -7.13 14.70
C PRO A 288 -30.60 -6.08 15.41
N MET A 289 -30.95 -4.80 15.31
CA MET A 289 -30.11 -3.67 15.74
C MET A 289 -29.88 -3.67 17.26
N GLY A 290 -28.62 -3.65 17.68
CA GLY A 290 -28.21 -3.65 19.08
C GLY A 290 -28.49 -4.96 19.83
N LEU A 291 -28.90 -6.03 19.15
CA LEU A 291 -29.02 -7.36 19.76
C LEU A 291 -27.63 -7.96 20.03
N PRO A 292 -27.45 -8.71 21.13
CA PRO A 292 -26.25 -9.52 21.34
C PRO A 292 -26.14 -10.58 20.24
N ARG A 293 -24.92 -10.91 19.79
CA ARG A 293 -24.73 -11.70 18.57
C ARG A 293 -25.30 -13.09 18.67
N GLU A 294 -25.33 -13.66 19.86
CA GLU A 294 -25.88 -14.96 20.19
C GLU A 294 -27.37 -15.04 19.84
N ALA A 295 -28.10 -13.91 19.98
CA ALA A 295 -29.52 -13.80 19.68
C ALA A 295 -29.82 -13.54 18.19
N VAL A 296 -28.89 -12.95 17.43
CA VAL A 296 -29.09 -12.68 15.99
C VAL A 296 -29.05 -13.99 15.19
N SER A 297 -30.13 -14.28 14.47
CA SER A 297 -30.21 -15.45 13.58
C SER A 297 -29.56 -15.18 12.21
N ARG A 298 -29.15 -16.25 11.51
CA ARG A 298 -28.58 -16.15 10.16
C ARG A 298 -29.57 -15.52 9.17
N GLN A 299 -30.85 -15.83 9.32
CA GLN A 299 -31.90 -15.32 8.44
C GLN A 299 -32.08 -13.80 8.58
N GLU A 300 -32.02 -13.26 9.80
CA GLU A 300 -32.10 -11.80 10.03
C GLU A 300 -30.89 -11.08 9.44
N TYR A 301 -29.69 -11.63 9.65
CA TYR A 301 -28.44 -11.10 9.07
C TYR A 301 -28.48 -11.06 7.54
N ASP A 302 -28.83 -12.17 6.89
CA ASP A 302 -28.95 -12.25 5.43
C ASP A 302 -30.06 -11.34 4.89
N ASN A 303 -31.14 -11.14 5.65
CA ASN A 303 -32.23 -10.24 5.27
C ASN A 303 -31.79 -8.77 5.30
N VAL A 304 -30.96 -8.35 6.25
CA VAL A 304 -30.39 -6.99 6.30
C VAL A 304 -29.56 -6.70 5.04
N TRP A 305 -28.61 -7.58 4.69
CA TRP A 305 -27.76 -7.37 3.51
C TRP A 305 -28.55 -7.43 2.20
N ARG A 306 -29.50 -8.36 2.09
CA ARG A 306 -30.38 -8.48 0.91
C ARG A 306 -31.26 -7.24 0.73
N ALA A 307 -31.80 -6.66 1.82
CA ALA A 307 -32.58 -5.43 1.76
C ALA A 307 -31.72 -4.20 1.42
N LEU A 308 -30.50 -4.12 1.96
CA LEU A 308 -29.57 -3.02 1.71
C LEU A 308 -29.15 -2.95 0.23
N LEU A 309 -28.89 -4.10 -0.38
CA LEU A 309 -28.48 -4.21 -1.79
C LEU A 309 -29.65 -4.06 -2.79
N GLN A 310 -30.87 -3.86 -2.31
CA GLN A 310 -32.06 -3.52 -3.13
C GLN A 310 -32.33 -2.01 -3.24
N ASP A 311 -31.53 -1.14 -2.60
CA ASP A 311 -31.74 0.31 -2.69
C ASP A 311 -31.47 0.87 -4.10
N LYS A 312 -32.42 1.65 -4.62
CA LYS A 312 -32.42 2.19 -5.99
C LYS A 312 -31.31 3.22 -6.28
N GLN A 313 -30.56 3.67 -5.27
CA GLN A 313 -29.40 4.55 -5.45
C GLN A 313 -28.15 3.78 -5.90
N LEU A 314 -28.10 2.46 -5.66
CA LEU A 314 -26.95 1.62 -5.97
C LEU A 314 -26.91 1.24 -7.46
N PRO A 315 -25.76 1.40 -8.13
CA PRO A 315 -25.45 0.68 -9.36
C PRO A 315 -25.48 -0.85 -9.17
N PHE A 316 -25.42 -1.59 -10.29
CA PHE A 316 -25.37 -3.06 -10.25
C PHE A 316 -24.22 -3.54 -9.35
N THR A 317 -24.57 -4.31 -8.31
CA THR A 317 -23.64 -4.74 -7.26
C THR A 317 -23.67 -6.27 -7.15
N PRO A 318 -22.54 -6.98 -7.38
CA PRO A 318 -22.44 -8.41 -7.15
C PRO A 318 -22.71 -8.77 -5.68
N ALA A 319 -23.25 -9.96 -5.42
CA ALA A 319 -23.43 -10.45 -4.06
C ALA A 319 -22.08 -10.54 -3.30
N PRO A 320 -22.04 -10.23 -2.00
CA PRO A 320 -20.93 -10.58 -1.13
C PRO A 320 -21.04 -12.04 -0.64
N ASP A 321 -19.95 -12.60 -0.13
CA ASP A 321 -19.92 -13.92 0.50
C ASP A 321 -20.50 -13.88 1.93
N LEU A 322 -21.83 -13.98 2.03
CA LEU A 322 -22.53 -13.91 3.31
C LEU A 322 -22.18 -15.07 4.27
N ASP A 323 -21.61 -16.19 3.79
CA ASP A 323 -21.15 -17.27 4.66
C ASP A 323 -19.84 -16.89 5.38
N GLU A 324 -18.90 -16.27 4.67
CA GLU A 324 -17.65 -15.77 5.23
C GLU A 324 -17.89 -14.56 6.15
N MET A 325 -18.69 -13.57 5.70
CA MET A 325 -19.10 -12.43 6.53
C MET A 325 -19.82 -12.87 7.81
N TRP A 326 -20.66 -13.90 7.75
CA TRP A 326 -21.33 -14.46 8.93
C TRP A 326 -20.36 -15.13 9.91
N GLY A 327 -19.32 -15.80 9.38
CA GLY A 327 -18.23 -16.34 10.18
C GLY A 327 -17.51 -15.24 10.97
N TYR A 328 -17.08 -14.17 10.29
CA TYR A 328 -16.47 -13.03 10.95
C TYR A 328 -17.42 -12.34 11.93
N TYR A 329 -18.70 -12.18 11.60
CA TYR A 329 -19.68 -11.61 12.54
C TYR A 329 -19.80 -12.44 13.84
N LYS A 330 -19.92 -13.77 13.73
CA LYS A 330 -20.10 -14.64 14.92
C LYS A 330 -18.87 -14.81 15.79
N PHE A 331 -17.66 -14.67 15.24
CA PHE A 331 -16.41 -14.92 15.98
C PHE A 331 -15.48 -13.68 16.11
N GLY A 332 -15.84 -12.54 15.52
CA GLY A 332 -15.02 -11.32 15.45
C GLY A 332 -15.21 -10.30 16.59
N GLY A 333 -14.65 -9.10 16.39
CA GLY A 333 -14.60 -8.00 17.36
C GLY A 333 -15.74 -6.98 17.24
N MET A 334 -15.52 -5.75 17.70
CA MET A 334 -16.58 -4.71 17.72
C MET A 334 -16.93 -4.19 16.31
N ASP A 335 -16.00 -4.30 15.35
CA ASP A 335 -16.12 -3.74 14.00
C ASP A 335 -17.25 -4.43 13.21
N GLU A 336 -17.39 -5.75 13.37
CA GLU A 336 -18.39 -6.58 12.71
C GLU A 336 -19.80 -6.36 13.27
N GLN A 337 -19.91 -6.05 14.56
CA GLN A 337 -21.16 -5.58 15.17
C GLN A 337 -21.54 -4.20 14.64
N ALA A 338 -20.58 -3.28 14.61
CA ALA A 338 -20.79 -1.92 14.10
C ALA A 338 -21.23 -1.93 12.63
N LEU A 339 -20.70 -2.85 11.80
CA LEU A 339 -21.11 -3.03 10.40
C LEU A 339 -22.60 -3.43 10.29
N LEU A 340 -23.06 -4.39 11.09
CA LEU A 340 -24.48 -4.80 11.11
C LEU A 340 -25.39 -3.69 11.65
N ASP A 341 -25.02 -3.06 12.76
CA ASP A 341 -25.82 -1.98 13.36
C ASP A 341 -25.92 -0.75 12.45
N GLN A 342 -24.83 -0.39 11.75
CA GLN A 342 -24.84 0.69 10.77
C GLN A 342 -25.70 0.37 9.53
N ALA A 343 -25.85 -0.90 9.16
CA ALA A 343 -26.78 -1.34 8.10
C ALA A 343 -28.24 -1.31 8.55
N CYS A 344 -28.53 -1.80 9.75
CA CYS A 344 -29.86 -1.69 10.35
C CYS A 344 -30.30 -0.22 10.48
N GLU A 345 -29.40 0.68 10.87
CA GLU A 345 -29.68 2.11 10.93
C GLU A 345 -30.07 2.71 9.58
N VAL A 346 -29.37 2.36 8.49
CA VAL A 346 -29.69 2.84 7.14
C VAL A 346 -31.08 2.36 6.71
N LEU A 347 -31.38 1.07 6.89
CA LEU A 347 -32.67 0.49 6.54
C LEU A 347 -33.83 1.10 7.35
N GLY A 348 -33.62 1.29 8.65
CA GLY A 348 -34.58 1.93 9.55
C GLY A 348 -34.63 3.46 9.43
N LYS A 349 -33.79 4.07 8.59
CA LYS A 349 -33.65 5.52 8.39
C LYS A 349 -33.33 6.30 9.66
N PHE A 350 -32.57 5.70 10.56
CA PHE A 350 -32.09 6.32 11.78
C PHE A 350 -30.99 7.37 11.46
N PRO A 351 -30.94 8.49 12.21
CA PRO A 351 -29.89 9.50 12.02
C PRO A 351 -28.51 8.91 12.30
N CYS A 352 -27.47 9.39 11.61
CA CYS A 352 -26.10 8.99 11.89
C CYS A 352 -25.68 9.47 13.29
N ARG A 353 -25.08 8.58 14.09
CA ARG A 353 -24.66 8.90 15.48
C ARG A 353 -23.37 9.71 15.56
N LEU A 354 -22.63 9.83 14.46
CA LEU A 354 -21.36 10.56 14.36
C LEU A 354 -21.50 11.71 13.36
N ASP A 355 -20.63 12.71 13.48
CA ASP A 355 -20.48 13.73 12.43
C ASP A 355 -20.05 13.07 11.09
N PRO A 356 -20.56 13.51 9.93
CA PRO A 356 -20.22 12.90 8.64
C PRO A 356 -18.71 12.85 8.32
N LYS A 357 -17.92 13.81 8.78
CA LYS A 357 -16.45 13.83 8.61
C LYS A 357 -15.78 12.82 9.53
N GLU A 358 -16.25 12.71 10.77
CA GLU A 358 -15.77 11.72 11.74
C GLU A 358 -16.10 10.29 11.29
N TRP A 359 -17.34 10.06 10.82
CA TRP A 359 -17.79 8.79 10.27
C TRP A 359 -16.92 8.37 9.09
N LYS A 360 -16.75 9.24 8.08
CA LYS A 360 -15.92 8.95 6.89
C LYS A 360 -14.46 8.68 7.26
N GLY A 361 -13.90 9.43 8.21
CA GLY A 361 -12.53 9.19 8.69
C GLY A 361 -12.36 7.81 9.32
N LYS A 362 -13.27 7.44 10.24
CA LYS A 362 -13.26 6.11 10.90
C LYS A 362 -13.50 4.98 9.89
N THR A 363 -14.49 5.11 9.02
CA THR A 363 -14.81 4.09 8.01
C THR A 363 -13.71 3.94 6.95
N TYR A 364 -13.01 5.02 6.56
CA TYR A 364 -11.85 4.90 5.69
C TYR A 364 -10.73 4.06 6.35
N SER A 365 -10.36 4.35 7.60
CA SER A 365 -9.37 3.55 8.32
C SER A 365 -9.80 2.08 8.49
N LEU A 366 -11.09 1.82 8.74
CA LEU A 366 -11.62 0.46 8.88
C LEU A 366 -11.66 -0.30 7.53
N THR A 367 -12.09 0.34 6.43
CA THR A 367 -12.03 -0.30 5.10
C THR A 367 -10.60 -0.63 4.72
N ARG A 368 -9.62 0.23 5.00
CA ARG A 368 -8.20 -0.06 4.79
C ARG A 368 -7.68 -1.23 5.63
N LYS A 369 -8.10 -1.37 6.89
CA LYS A 369 -7.81 -2.54 7.73
C LYS A 369 -8.36 -3.82 7.08
N LEU A 370 -9.64 -3.81 6.70
CA LEU A 370 -10.31 -4.95 6.08
C LEU A 370 -9.70 -5.34 4.72
N GLU A 371 -9.24 -4.38 3.91
CA GLU A 371 -8.45 -4.65 2.71
C GLU A 371 -7.15 -5.43 3.01
N MET A 372 -6.42 -5.06 4.07
CA MET A 372 -5.18 -5.74 4.47
C MET A 372 -5.44 -7.14 5.05
N GLU A 373 -6.58 -7.33 5.73
CA GLU A 373 -7.03 -8.62 6.26
C GLU A 373 -7.60 -9.58 5.18
N SER A 374 -7.64 -9.18 3.90
CA SER A 374 -8.34 -9.90 2.81
C SER A 374 -9.84 -10.13 3.08
N ARG A 375 -10.51 -9.10 3.62
CA ARG A 375 -11.93 -9.08 3.96
C ARG A 375 -12.67 -8.10 3.05
N GLU A 376 -12.44 -8.23 1.74
CA GLU A 376 -12.90 -7.26 0.74
C GLU A 376 -14.43 -7.05 0.72
N ASP A 377 -15.23 -8.08 1.03
CA ASP A 377 -16.69 -7.95 1.03
C ASP A 377 -17.24 -7.13 2.20
N GLU A 378 -16.60 -7.17 3.37
CA GLU A 378 -16.96 -6.29 4.49
C GLU A 378 -16.52 -4.85 4.21
N ALA A 379 -15.35 -4.66 3.59
CA ALA A 379 -14.92 -3.34 3.10
C ALA A 379 -15.90 -2.78 2.05
N ARG A 380 -16.40 -3.62 1.14
CA ARG A 380 -17.45 -3.27 0.18
C ARG A 380 -18.76 -2.90 0.87
N MET A 381 -19.19 -3.63 1.90
CA MET A 381 -20.43 -3.28 2.61
C MET A 381 -20.31 -1.97 3.39
N TRP A 382 -19.16 -1.69 4.01
CA TRP A 382 -18.87 -0.35 4.56
C TRP A 382 -18.94 0.76 3.51
N SER A 383 -18.48 0.49 2.28
CA SER A 383 -18.58 1.43 1.15
C SER A 383 -20.03 1.62 0.67
N ILE A 384 -20.85 0.56 0.64
CA ILE A 384 -22.30 0.66 0.38
C ILE A 384 -22.99 1.52 1.46
N LEU A 385 -22.65 1.35 2.73
CA LEU A 385 -23.18 2.19 3.81
C LEU A 385 -22.74 3.65 3.69
N ALA A 386 -21.51 3.90 3.22
CA ALA A 386 -21.04 5.24 2.91
C ALA A 386 -21.89 5.88 1.81
N ILE A 387 -22.13 5.16 0.70
CA ILE A 387 -22.97 5.62 -0.42
C ILE A 387 -24.40 5.94 0.04
N LEU A 388 -25.04 5.06 0.82
CA LEU A 388 -26.44 5.21 1.21
C LEU A 388 -26.68 6.30 2.28
N ARG A 389 -25.66 6.68 3.04
CA ARG A 389 -25.69 7.83 3.97
C ARG A 389 -25.22 9.12 3.33
N PHE A 390 -24.20 9.02 2.48
CA PHE A 390 -23.43 10.13 1.91
C PHE A 390 -23.14 9.84 0.42
N PRO A 391 -24.10 10.05 -0.49
CA PRO A 391 -23.98 9.68 -1.91
C PRO A 391 -23.09 10.65 -2.71
N ASP A 392 -21.87 10.91 -2.23
CA ASP A 392 -20.84 11.70 -2.90
C ASP A 392 -20.00 10.87 -3.89
N ALA A 393 -19.19 11.58 -4.68
CA ALA A 393 -18.40 10.96 -5.74
C ALA A 393 -17.33 9.99 -5.22
N ASP A 394 -16.77 10.24 -4.03
CA ASP A 394 -15.72 9.40 -3.44
C ASP A 394 -16.30 8.09 -2.90
N ALA A 395 -17.49 8.11 -2.31
CA ALA A 395 -18.20 6.90 -1.88
C ALA A 395 -18.46 5.94 -3.08
N PHE A 396 -18.95 6.47 -4.21
CA PHE A 396 -19.11 5.69 -5.44
C PHE A 396 -17.76 5.23 -6.03
N TYR A 397 -16.73 6.08 -6.01
CA TYR A 397 -15.38 5.74 -6.50
C TYR A 397 -14.75 4.59 -5.71
N ASN A 398 -14.77 4.66 -4.38
CA ASN A 398 -14.17 3.66 -3.49
C ASN A 398 -14.81 2.27 -3.68
N GLN A 399 -16.13 2.19 -3.87
CA GLN A 399 -16.79 0.92 -4.21
C GLN A 399 -16.36 0.37 -5.58
N GLY A 400 -16.14 1.25 -6.57
CA GLY A 400 -15.55 0.87 -7.85
C GLY A 400 -14.14 0.30 -7.71
N VAL A 401 -13.29 0.93 -6.88
CA VAL A 401 -11.92 0.47 -6.60
C VAL A 401 -11.93 -0.93 -5.98
N LEU A 402 -12.74 -1.18 -4.96
CA LEU A 402 -12.85 -2.50 -4.31
C LEU A 402 -13.30 -3.59 -5.30
N LEU A 403 -14.34 -3.31 -6.10
CA LEU A 403 -14.84 -4.23 -7.12
C LEU A 403 -13.78 -4.53 -8.21
N ASN A 404 -13.04 -3.52 -8.64
CA ASN A 404 -11.94 -3.72 -9.60
C ASN A 404 -10.77 -4.51 -8.97
N LYS A 405 -10.42 -4.26 -7.70
CA LYS A 405 -9.38 -5.04 -7.00
C LYS A 405 -9.74 -6.52 -6.91
N MET A 406 -10.98 -6.87 -6.57
CA MET A 406 -11.45 -8.26 -6.56
C MET A 406 -11.38 -8.90 -7.96
N CYS A 407 -11.78 -8.14 -9.00
CA CYS A 407 -11.65 -8.56 -10.39
C CYS A 407 -10.19 -8.84 -10.78
N ASP A 408 -9.26 -7.93 -10.49
CA ASP A 408 -7.84 -8.09 -10.82
C ASP A 408 -7.18 -9.21 -9.97
N LYS A 409 -7.49 -9.33 -8.66
CA LYS A 409 -7.03 -10.42 -7.76
C LYS A 409 -7.39 -11.81 -8.31
N VAL A 410 -8.61 -11.96 -8.82
CA VAL A 410 -9.07 -13.20 -9.48
C VAL A 410 -8.40 -13.40 -10.85
N LYS A 411 -8.32 -12.36 -11.67
CA LYS A 411 -7.75 -12.41 -13.03
C LYS A 411 -6.29 -12.82 -13.08
N PHE A 412 -5.49 -12.32 -12.14
CA PHE A 412 -4.05 -12.62 -12.05
C PHE A 412 -3.73 -13.77 -11.07
N GLY A 413 -4.72 -14.29 -10.34
CA GLY A 413 -4.57 -15.41 -9.40
C GLY A 413 -4.43 -16.80 -10.03
N GLY A 414 -4.44 -16.92 -11.37
CA GLY A 414 -4.17 -18.17 -12.10
C GLY A 414 -5.26 -19.25 -12.05
N ALA A 415 -6.30 -19.08 -11.23
CA ALA A 415 -7.45 -19.99 -11.20
C ALA A 415 -8.26 -19.94 -12.50
N SER A 416 -8.80 -21.08 -12.93
CA SER A 416 -9.68 -21.18 -14.11
C SER A 416 -11.17 -21.00 -13.77
N THR A 417 -11.56 -21.29 -12.53
CA THR A 417 -12.91 -21.11 -11.99
C THR A 417 -12.87 -20.57 -10.57
N VAL A 418 -13.91 -19.83 -10.18
CA VAL A 418 -14.00 -19.12 -8.89
C VAL A 418 -15.41 -19.25 -8.31
N LYS A 419 -15.51 -19.24 -6.97
CA LYS A 419 -16.77 -19.18 -6.21
C LYS A 419 -17.43 -17.80 -6.43
N LEU A 420 -18.64 -17.77 -6.98
CA LEU A 420 -19.48 -16.57 -7.08
C LEU A 420 -20.63 -16.67 -6.07
N PRO A 421 -20.67 -15.80 -5.04
CA PRO A 421 -21.78 -15.73 -4.09
C PRO A 421 -23.13 -15.37 -4.75
N ALA A 422 -24.23 -15.67 -4.07
CA ALA A 422 -25.59 -15.36 -4.50
C ALA A 422 -26.45 -14.94 -3.31
N LEU A 423 -27.35 -13.97 -3.49
CA LEU A 423 -28.21 -13.46 -2.41
C LEU A 423 -29.45 -14.35 -2.14
N GLU A 424 -29.82 -15.22 -3.08
CA GLU A 424 -31.08 -15.97 -3.03
C GLU A 424 -30.90 -17.47 -2.77
N THR A 425 -29.69 -18.01 -2.95
CA THR A 425 -29.37 -19.43 -2.75
C THR A 425 -28.22 -19.60 -1.77
N SER A 426 -28.39 -20.45 -0.76
CA SER A 426 -27.35 -20.84 0.23
C SER A 426 -26.23 -21.71 -0.36
N GLN A 427 -26.07 -21.69 -1.68
CA GLN A 427 -24.99 -22.33 -2.43
C GLN A 427 -24.46 -21.29 -3.43
N ALA A 428 -23.20 -20.92 -3.26
CA ALA A 428 -22.46 -20.13 -4.23
C ALA A 428 -22.17 -20.96 -5.49
N LYS A 429 -22.16 -20.32 -6.66
CA LYS A 429 -21.97 -21.00 -7.95
C LYS A 429 -20.51 -20.92 -8.37
N MET A 430 -19.92 -22.04 -8.79
CA MET A 430 -18.65 -22.02 -9.52
C MET A 430 -18.87 -21.45 -10.93
N VAL A 431 -18.12 -20.42 -11.28
CA VAL A 431 -18.14 -19.74 -12.59
C VAL A 431 -16.72 -19.71 -13.17
N SER A 432 -16.57 -19.44 -14.48
CA SER A 432 -15.23 -19.20 -15.03
C SER A 432 -14.65 -17.89 -14.52
N THR A 433 -13.32 -17.80 -14.47
CA THR A 433 -12.61 -16.55 -14.14
C THR A 433 -13.02 -15.40 -15.06
N GLU A 434 -13.25 -15.66 -16.34
CA GLU A 434 -13.80 -14.70 -17.31
C GLU A 434 -15.20 -14.19 -16.91
N GLN A 435 -16.12 -15.09 -16.52
CA GLN A 435 -17.47 -14.73 -16.08
C GLN A 435 -17.43 -13.87 -14.80
N TYR A 436 -16.56 -14.21 -13.85
CA TYR A 436 -16.35 -13.42 -12.64
C TYR A 436 -15.82 -12.02 -12.98
N CYS A 437 -14.73 -11.94 -13.75
CA CYS A 437 -14.12 -10.66 -14.13
C CYS A 437 -15.08 -9.78 -14.96
N SER A 438 -15.85 -10.35 -15.87
CA SER A 438 -16.89 -9.63 -16.63
C SER A 438 -17.95 -9.03 -15.69
N LEU A 439 -18.42 -9.79 -14.70
CA LEU A 439 -19.43 -9.33 -13.75
C LEU A 439 -18.91 -8.20 -12.83
N PHE A 440 -17.71 -8.37 -12.27
CA PHE A 440 -17.12 -7.41 -11.33
C PHE A 440 -16.57 -6.16 -12.02
N SER A 441 -15.96 -6.27 -13.20
CA SER A 441 -15.54 -5.10 -13.99
C SER A 441 -16.73 -4.27 -14.45
N ARG A 442 -17.82 -4.90 -14.93
CA ARG A 442 -19.09 -4.20 -15.27
C ARG A 442 -19.66 -3.45 -14.06
N ALA A 443 -19.60 -4.05 -12.88
CA ALA A 443 -20.01 -3.39 -11.64
C ALA A 443 -19.12 -2.17 -11.34
N ALA A 444 -17.79 -2.34 -11.31
CA ALA A 444 -16.83 -1.25 -11.07
C ALA A 444 -17.00 -0.09 -12.07
N ILE A 445 -17.14 -0.39 -13.36
CA ILE A 445 -17.44 0.57 -14.43
C ILE A 445 -18.71 1.38 -14.12
N SER A 446 -19.78 0.73 -13.66
CA SER A 446 -21.03 1.42 -13.29
C SER A 446 -20.88 2.32 -12.07
N TYR A 447 -20.01 1.94 -11.12
CA TYR A 447 -19.68 2.73 -9.94
C TYR A 447 -18.83 3.97 -10.27
N TYR A 448 -17.79 3.84 -11.10
CA TYR A 448 -17.01 5.00 -11.57
C TYR A 448 -17.86 5.94 -12.44
N ARG A 449 -18.72 5.42 -13.33
CA ARG A 449 -19.68 6.22 -14.11
C ARG A 449 -20.67 6.96 -13.21
N ARG A 450 -21.03 6.39 -12.05
CA ARG A 450 -21.87 7.08 -11.05
C ARG A 450 -21.09 8.15 -10.28
N SER A 451 -19.84 7.89 -9.91
CA SER A 451 -18.92 8.88 -9.31
C SER A 451 -18.77 10.12 -10.21
N LEU A 452 -18.44 9.93 -11.49
CA LEU A 452 -18.30 11.00 -12.49
C LEU A 452 -19.62 11.73 -12.81
N LYS A 453 -20.78 11.15 -12.50
CA LYS A 453 -22.08 11.82 -12.58
C LYS A 453 -22.39 12.69 -11.37
N VAL A 454 -21.74 12.45 -10.22
CA VAL A 454 -21.84 13.28 -9.02
C VAL A 454 -20.80 14.39 -9.03
N ASP A 455 -19.55 14.07 -9.40
CA ASP A 455 -18.49 15.05 -9.66
C ASP A 455 -17.78 14.77 -11.01
N PRO A 456 -18.07 15.56 -12.06
CA PRO A 456 -17.36 15.48 -13.33
C PRO A 456 -15.86 15.83 -13.26
N LYS A 457 -15.35 16.36 -12.14
CA LYS A 457 -13.93 16.63 -11.91
C LYS A 457 -13.19 15.54 -11.12
N GLN A 458 -13.85 14.42 -10.78
CA GLN A 458 -13.23 13.31 -10.03
C GLN A 458 -12.18 12.57 -10.90
N ARG A 459 -10.94 13.06 -10.87
CA ARG A 459 -9.81 12.56 -11.67
C ARG A 459 -9.49 11.07 -11.41
N PRO A 460 -9.36 10.59 -10.16
CA PRO A 460 -9.19 9.16 -9.87
C PRO A 460 -10.24 8.24 -10.52
N ALA A 461 -11.51 8.68 -10.62
CA ALA A 461 -12.57 7.90 -11.25
C ALA A 461 -12.39 7.78 -12.76
N TYR A 462 -11.95 8.84 -13.47
CA TYR A 462 -11.58 8.73 -14.89
C TYR A 462 -10.42 7.75 -15.12
N ILE A 463 -9.35 7.88 -14.33
CA ILE A 463 -8.14 7.04 -14.42
C ILE A 463 -8.50 5.56 -14.25
N ASN A 464 -9.25 5.23 -13.20
CA ASN A 464 -9.59 3.84 -12.91
C ASN A 464 -10.63 3.29 -13.87
N LEU A 465 -11.59 4.09 -14.33
CA LEU A 465 -12.59 3.67 -15.32
C LEU A 465 -11.95 3.33 -16.67
N ILE A 466 -11.07 4.20 -17.19
CA ILE A 466 -10.34 3.95 -18.44
C ILE A 466 -9.43 2.72 -18.28
N GLY A 467 -8.68 2.62 -17.18
CA GLY A 467 -7.87 1.42 -16.90
C GLY A 467 -8.69 0.12 -16.79
N SER A 468 -9.88 0.15 -16.20
CA SER A 468 -10.79 -1.01 -16.15
C SER A 468 -11.33 -1.41 -17.53
N LEU A 469 -11.50 -0.46 -18.46
CA LEU A 469 -11.87 -0.72 -19.85
C LEU A 469 -10.67 -1.32 -20.62
N GLU A 470 -9.50 -0.66 -20.60
CA GLU A 470 -8.26 -1.08 -21.28
C GLU A 470 -7.75 -2.45 -20.82
N ARG A 471 -7.97 -2.82 -19.54
CA ARG A 471 -7.63 -4.17 -19.02
C ARG A 471 -8.61 -5.26 -19.43
N ASN A 472 -9.92 -4.97 -19.51
CA ASN A 472 -10.96 -6.00 -19.63
C ASN A 472 -11.60 -6.11 -21.01
N GLU A 473 -11.35 -5.15 -21.90
CA GLU A 473 -11.82 -5.15 -23.29
C GLU A 473 -13.32 -5.51 -23.51
N PRO A 474 -14.29 -4.94 -22.76
CA PRO A 474 -15.71 -5.14 -23.06
C PRO A 474 -16.08 -4.63 -24.48
N PRO A 475 -17.24 -5.02 -25.03
CA PRO A 475 -17.70 -4.49 -26.31
C PRO A 475 -17.64 -2.95 -26.35
N ASN A 476 -17.10 -2.41 -27.45
CA ASN A 476 -16.88 -0.98 -27.72
C ASN A 476 -15.90 -0.26 -26.76
N TRP A 477 -15.09 -0.98 -25.95
CA TRP A 477 -14.21 -0.37 -24.94
C TRP A 477 -13.30 0.76 -25.46
N TYR A 478 -12.80 0.64 -26.70
CA TYR A 478 -11.85 1.60 -27.26
C TYR A 478 -12.52 2.95 -27.57
N ASP A 479 -13.77 2.91 -28.01
CA ASP A 479 -14.57 4.10 -28.27
C ASP A 479 -15.06 4.70 -26.94
N ASP A 480 -15.55 3.86 -26.01
CA ASP A 480 -15.87 4.26 -24.63
C ASP A 480 -14.69 4.99 -23.94
N VAL A 481 -13.45 4.49 -24.08
CA VAL A 481 -12.23 5.13 -23.56
C VAL A 481 -12.00 6.49 -24.21
N HIS A 482 -12.21 6.62 -25.52
CA HIS A 482 -12.02 7.88 -26.23
C HIS A 482 -13.10 8.93 -25.92
N GLU A 483 -14.37 8.53 -25.75
CA GLU A 483 -15.44 9.42 -25.27
C GLU A 483 -15.17 9.90 -23.84
N LEU A 484 -14.76 8.99 -22.95
CA LEU A 484 -14.37 9.33 -21.57
C LEU A 484 -13.17 10.26 -21.53
N ALA A 485 -12.17 10.06 -22.40
CA ALA A 485 -11.01 10.93 -22.49
C ALA A 485 -11.36 12.32 -23.03
N ILE A 486 -12.29 12.44 -23.98
CA ILE A 486 -12.83 13.74 -24.44
C ILE A 486 -13.58 14.44 -23.29
N ALA A 487 -14.41 13.70 -22.53
CA ALA A 487 -15.08 14.25 -21.36
C ALA A 487 -14.09 14.69 -20.26
N ALA A 488 -13.00 13.93 -20.06
CA ALA A 488 -11.93 14.27 -19.12
C ALA A 488 -11.19 15.56 -19.52
N VAL A 489 -10.89 15.75 -20.81
CA VAL A 489 -10.33 17.02 -21.32
C VAL A 489 -11.29 18.17 -21.06
N LYS A 490 -12.58 18.01 -21.38
CA LYS A 490 -13.62 19.03 -21.15
C LYS A 490 -13.77 19.42 -19.68
N ASN A 491 -13.51 18.52 -18.74
CA ASN A 491 -13.54 18.78 -17.30
C ASN A 491 -12.18 19.24 -16.72
N GLY A 492 -11.14 19.39 -17.55
CA GLY A 492 -9.82 19.91 -17.16
C GLY A 492 -8.84 18.87 -16.59
N ILE A 493 -9.10 17.58 -16.77
CA ILE A 493 -8.32 16.47 -16.19
C ILE A 493 -6.97 16.26 -16.91
N TRP A 494 -6.98 16.38 -18.24
CA TRP A 494 -5.84 16.22 -19.15
C TRP A 494 -5.95 17.23 -20.31
N TYR A 495 -4.87 17.52 -21.03
CA TYR A 495 -4.91 18.44 -22.19
C TYR A 495 -5.47 17.84 -23.47
N THR A 496 -5.28 16.53 -23.69
CA THR A 496 -5.70 15.86 -24.93
C THR A 496 -6.29 14.50 -24.61
N LYS A 497 -7.18 13.98 -25.47
CA LYS A 497 -7.73 12.63 -25.32
C LYS A 497 -6.69 11.51 -25.47
N TRP A 498 -5.50 11.85 -25.95
CA TRP A 498 -4.39 10.92 -26.19
C TRP A 498 -3.44 10.82 -24.99
N GLN A 499 -3.22 11.90 -24.24
CA GLN A 499 -2.29 11.92 -23.10
C GLN A 499 -3.07 11.68 -21.80
N ARG A 500 -3.09 10.44 -21.30
CA ARG A 500 -3.98 10.00 -20.20
C ARG A 500 -3.26 9.41 -18.97
N PRO A 501 -2.08 9.88 -18.54
CA PRO A 501 -1.37 9.23 -17.44
C PRO A 501 -2.09 9.43 -16.10
N PRO A 502 -2.02 8.45 -15.17
CA PRO A 502 -2.53 8.57 -13.81
C PRO A 502 -1.94 9.76 -13.05
N HIS A 503 -0.61 9.91 -13.08
CA HIS A 503 0.09 11.09 -12.58
C HIS A 503 0.38 12.03 -13.77
N PHE A 504 0.05 13.30 -13.64
CA PHE A 504 0.02 14.26 -14.74
C PHE A 504 0.40 15.63 -14.21
N VAL A 505 1.41 16.23 -14.83
CA VAL A 505 2.00 17.52 -14.48
C VAL A 505 1.68 18.52 -15.60
N PRO A 506 0.54 19.25 -15.50
CA PRO A 506 0.13 20.32 -16.42
C PRO A 506 1.21 21.31 -16.90
N THR A 507 2.28 21.55 -16.16
CA THR A 507 3.34 22.50 -16.59
C THR A 507 4.31 21.93 -17.64
N LEU A 508 4.29 20.61 -17.92
CA LEU A 508 5.20 19.96 -18.86
C LEU A 508 4.66 19.95 -20.30
N PRO A 509 5.46 20.33 -21.32
CA PRO A 509 5.08 20.27 -22.73
C PRO A 509 4.52 18.91 -23.19
N ALA A 510 3.27 18.91 -23.65
CA ALA A 510 2.61 17.74 -24.21
C ALA A 510 2.98 17.53 -25.68
N LYS A 511 3.87 16.55 -25.97
CA LYS A 511 4.24 16.19 -27.35
C LYS A 511 4.47 14.68 -27.48
N PRO A 512 3.83 13.97 -28.43
CA PRO A 512 3.95 12.52 -28.52
C PRO A 512 5.36 12.07 -28.99
N PHE A 513 5.97 12.72 -29.98
CA PHE A 513 7.33 12.40 -30.47
C PHE A 513 8.29 13.58 -30.38
N HIS A 514 9.52 13.33 -29.93
CA HIS A 514 10.59 14.33 -29.83
C HIS A 514 11.70 14.06 -30.86
N ASN A 515 12.56 15.05 -31.11
CA ASN A 515 13.79 14.84 -31.88
C ASN A 515 14.83 14.20 -30.95
N SER A 516 15.30 13.00 -31.27
CA SER A 516 16.27 12.29 -30.41
C SER A 516 17.57 13.06 -30.22
N GLN A 517 17.99 13.82 -31.25
CA GLN A 517 19.22 14.60 -31.21
C GLN A 517 19.17 15.80 -30.25
N ASP A 518 18.00 16.16 -29.69
CA ASP A 518 17.90 17.17 -28.63
C ASP A 518 18.54 16.68 -27.31
N PHE A 519 18.46 15.37 -27.03
CA PHE A 519 18.77 14.80 -25.70
C PHE A 519 20.21 14.26 -25.60
N PRO A 520 20.98 14.64 -24.55
CA PRO A 520 22.33 14.10 -24.33
C PRO A 520 22.37 12.57 -24.22
N LEU A 521 21.39 11.98 -23.53
CA LEU A 521 21.24 10.53 -23.38
C LEU A 521 21.15 9.82 -24.73
N SER A 522 20.30 10.31 -25.63
CA SER A 522 20.10 9.68 -26.93
C SER A 522 21.35 9.78 -27.80
N ARG A 523 22.06 10.91 -27.79
CA ARG A 523 23.34 11.05 -28.49
C ARG A 523 24.40 10.07 -27.95
N ALA A 524 24.55 9.98 -26.63
CA ALA A 524 25.47 9.02 -26.00
C ALA A 524 25.11 7.54 -26.32
N LEU A 525 23.83 7.20 -26.41
CA LEU A 525 23.36 5.87 -26.80
C LEU A 525 23.63 5.56 -28.29
N GLU A 526 23.43 6.52 -29.20
CA GLU A 526 23.79 6.34 -30.63
C GLU A 526 25.32 6.26 -30.82
N GLU A 527 26.10 7.11 -30.16
CA GLU A 527 27.56 7.15 -30.22
C GLU A 527 28.22 5.84 -29.75
N ASN A 528 27.62 5.17 -28.74
CA ASN A 528 28.13 3.92 -28.18
C ASN A 528 27.38 2.67 -28.69
N PHE A 529 26.51 2.80 -29.70
CA PHE A 529 25.65 1.72 -30.22
C PHE A 529 26.38 0.41 -30.52
N SER A 530 27.57 0.48 -31.14
CA SER A 530 28.36 -0.69 -31.53
C SER A 530 28.77 -1.55 -30.33
N VAL A 531 29.10 -0.93 -29.19
CA VAL A 531 29.46 -1.62 -27.95
C VAL A 531 28.21 -2.24 -27.31
N ILE A 532 27.12 -1.47 -27.22
CA ILE A 532 25.85 -1.92 -26.62
C ILE A 532 25.26 -3.11 -27.40
N LYS A 533 25.34 -3.07 -28.74
CA LYS A 533 24.91 -4.18 -29.60
C LYS A 533 25.82 -5.40 -29.45
N ALA A 534 27.14 -5.22 -29.37
CA ALA A 534 28.08 -6.33 -29.18
C ALA A 534 27.87 -7.06 -27.85
N GLU A 535 27.62 -6.36 -26.74
CA GLU A 535 27.28 -7.00 -25.45
C GLU A 535 25.95 -7.76 -25.53
N TYR A 536 24.93 -7.22 -26.19
CA TYR A 536 23.65 -7.92 -26.40
C TYR A 536 23.77 -9.16 -27.29
N GLU A 537 24.61 -9.11 -28.33
CA GLU A 537 24.87 -10.26 -29.20
C GLU A 537 25.69 -11.33 -28.48
N ALA A 538 26.67 -10.95 -27.64
CA ALA A 538 27.41 -11.86 -26.77
C ALA A 538 26.49 -12.53 -25.73
N TYR A 539 25.59 -11.78 -25.08
CA TYR A 539 24.56 -12.31 -24.17
C TYR A 539 23.65 -13.31 -24.89
N ARG A 540 23.13 -12.97 -26.08
CA ARG A 540 22.31 -13.88 -26.89
C ARG A 540 23.07 -15.13 -27.32
N GLN A 541 24.36 -15.03 -27.64
CA GLN A 541 25.19 -16.17 -27.99
C GLN A 541 25.44 -17.07 -26.77
N LYS A 542 25.67 -16.49 -25.57
CA LYS A 542 25.82 -17.25 -24.33
C LYS A 542 24.55 -18.06 -24.03
N LEU A 543 23.37 -17.44 -24.10
CA LEU A 543 22.09 -18.14 -23.94
C LEU A 543 21.88 -19.25 -24.97
N ALA A 544 22.27 -19.04 -26.24
CA ALA A 544 22.13 -20.03 -27.30
C ALA A 544 23.13 -21.21 -27.18
N ASN A 545 24.26 -21.00 -26.50
CA ASN A 545 25.28 -22.01 -26.24
C ASN A 545 25.06 -22.79 -24.93
N ARG A 546 24.08 -22.41 -24.11
CA ARG A 546 23.75 -23.08 -22.84
C ARG A 546 23.39 -24.54 -23.10
N LYS A 547 23.93 -25.45 -22.30
CA LYS A 547 23.61 -26.88 -22.35
C LYS A 547 22.72 -27.24 -21.17
N ASP A 548 21.70 -28.07 -21.40
CA ASP A 548 20.71 -28.48 -20.40
C ASP A 548 21.27 -29.32 -19.23
N TRP A 549 22.59 -29.53 -19.17
CA TRP A 549 23.32 -30.32 -18.17
C TRP A 549 24.44 -29.52 -17.48
N ASP A 550 24.61 -28.23 -17.79
CA ASP A 550 25.61 -27.38 -17.13
C ASP A 550 24.97 -26.58 -15.99
N ASP A 551 24.79 -27.24 -14.85
CA ASP A 551 24.29 -26.65 -13.60
C ASP A 551 25.16 -25.47 -13.07
N SER A 552 26.36 -25.24 -13.66
CA SER A 552 27.22 -24.11 -13.29
C SER A 552 26.91 -22.83 -14.06
N ASP A 553 26.32 -22.91 -15.27
CA ASP A 553 25.92 -21.71 -16.01
C ASP A 553 24.60 -21.14 -15.47
N THR A 554 24.73 -20.32 -14.44
CA THR A 554 23.63 -19.62 -13.77
C THR A 554 23.12 -18.38 -14.52
N THR A 555 23.52 -18.14 -15.77
CA THR A 555 23.13 -16.95 -16.55
C THR A 555 21.60 -16.76 -16.59
N PRO A 556 21.07 -15.58 -16.18
CA PRO A 556 19.65 -15.31 -16.24
C PRO A 556 19.16 -15.19 -17.69
N GLY A 557 18.03 -15.84 -17.98
CA GLY A 557 17.39 -15.82 -19.31
C GLY A 557 16.53 -14.58 -19.53
N LEU A 558 15.94 -14.51 -20.73
CA LEU A 558 14.95 -13.50 -21.10
C LEU A 558 13.63 -13.73 -20.35
N GLY A 559 13.33 -12.90 -19.35
CA GLY A 559 12.07 -12.95 -18.61
C GLY A 559 10.88 -12.49 -19.45
N ASP A 560 9.71 -13.10 -19.30
CA ASP A 560 8.45 -12.57 -19.85
C ASP A 560 8.09 -11.28 -19.10
N VAL A 561 7.75 -10.21 -19.84
CA VAL A 561 7.42 -8.91 -19.23
C VAL A 561 6.20 -9.03 -18.35
N GLY A 562 6.29 -8.46 -17.15
CA GLY A 562 5.26 -8.48 -16.13
C GLY A 562 5.32 -9.65 -15.14
N ASN A 563 6.21 -10.63 -15.37
CA ASN A 563 6.44 -11.70 -14.38
C ASN A 563 7.33 -11.25 -13.21
N ARG A 564 8.06 -10.12 -13.33
CA ARG A 564 8.81 -9.53 -12.21
C ARG A 564 7.88 -8.81 -11.22
N PRO A 565 8.19 -8.82 -9.90
CA PRO A 565 7.49 -7.99 -8.92
C PRO A 565 7.44 -6.52 -9.38
N GLY A 566 6.29 -5.86 -9.19
CA GLY A 566 6.05 -4.47 -9.62
C GLY A 566 5.56 -4.30 -11.07
N ALA A 567 5.87 -5.22 -12.00
CA ALA A 567 5.53 -5.06 -13.42
C ALA A 567 4.24 -5.76 -13.87
N LEU A 568 3.46 -6.35 -12.95
CA LEU A 568 2.26 -7.15 -13.26
C LEU A 568 1.25 -6.47 -14.21
N HIS A 569 1.22 -5.14 -14.22
CA HIS A 569 0.41 -4.35 -15.15
C HIS A 569 0.85 -4.50 -16.63
N ASP A 570 2.16 -4.60 -16.89
CA ASP A 570 2.75 -4.60 -18.23
C ASP A 570 2.58 -5.96 -18.93
N GLY A 571 2.68 -7.06 -18.18
CA GLY A 571 2.30 -8.39 -18.69
C GLY A 571 0.84 -8.44 -19.13
N GLY A 572 -0.01 -7.63 -18.50
CA GLY A 572 -1.40 -7.38 -18.88
C GLY A 572 -1.61 -6.53 -20.14
N LEU A 573 -0.56 -6.03 -20.81
CA LEU A 573 -0.67 -5.22 -22.04
C LEU A 573 -0.57 -6.05 -23.33
N ARG A 574 0.17 -7.16 -23.30
CA ARG A 574 0.36 -8.07 -24.44
C ARG A 574 -0.99 -8.66 -24.88
N LYS A 575 -1.23 -8.71 -26.19
CA LYS A 575 -2.46 -9.29 -26.79
C LYS A 575 -2.18 -10.53 -27.65
N SER A 576 -1.01 -10.63 -28.24
CA SER A 576 -0.52 -11.78 -29.02
C SER A 576 1.01 -11.83 -28.96
N GLY A 577 1.62 -12.93 -29.43
CA GLY A 577 3.07 -13.11 -29.48
C GLY A 577 3.76 -13.17 -28.11
N LYS A 578 5.07 -12.84 -28.06
CA LYS A 578 5.89 -12.80 -26.85
C LYS A 578 6.56 -11.45 -26.68
N TRP A 579 6.52 -10.93 -25.46
CA TRP A 579 7.24 -9.73 -25.03
C TRP A 579 8.09 -10.09 -23.82
N GLN A 580 9.40 -9.99 -23.98
CA GLN A 580 10.40 -10.34 -22.98
C GLN A 580 11.31 -9.15 -22.68
N GLU A 581 11.96 -9.19 -21.51
CA GLU A 581 12.89 -8.16 -21.04
C GLU A 581 14.22 -8.74 -20.53
N VAL A 582 15.26 -7.92 -20.63
CA VAL A 582 16.51 -8.05 -19.88
C VAL A 582 16.65 -6.77 -19.04
N PRO A 583 16.26 -6.78 -17.76
CA PRO A 583 16.23 -5.56 -16.95
C PRO A 583 17.62 -5.21 -16.42
N LEU A 584 18.01 -3.93 -16.53
CA LEU A 584 19.31 -3.43 -16.04
C LEU A 584 19.11 -2.54 -14.79
N PHE A 585 18.18 -1.56 -14.90
CA PHE A 585 17.78 -0.67 -13.82
C PHE A 585 16.25 -0.69 -13.73
N THR A 586 15.70 -1.12 -12.61
CA THR A 586 14.24 -1.29 -12.41
C THR A 586 13.96 -1.44 -10.92
N ASN A 587 12.71 -1.25 -10.47
CA ASN A 587 12.31 -1.51 -9.08
C ASN A 587 13.24 -0.81 -8.06
N CYS A 588 13.57 0.47 -8.33
CA CYS A 588 14.49 1.28 -7.53
C CYS A 588 15.91 0.70 -7.35
N THR A 589 16.33 -0.29 -8.16
CA THR A 589 17.55 -1.09 -7.95
C THR A 589 18.29 -1.44 -9.25
N ILE A 590 19.59 -1.76 -9.12
CA ILE A 590 20.43 -2.30 -10.20
C ILE A 590 20.30 -3.83 -10.20
N GLN A 591 19.92 -4.43 -11.33
CA GLN A 591 19.76 -5.89 -11.44
C GLN A 591 21.10 -6.53 -11.80
N ARG A 592 21.90 -6.82 -10.76
CA ARG A 592 23.31 -7.21 -10.94
C ARG A 592 23.51 -8.45 -11.78
N GLU A 593 22.63 -9.45 -11.65
CA GLU A 593 22.70 -10.67 -12.47
C GLU A 593 22.65 -10.41 -13.98
N TYR A 594 22.09 -9.26 -14.39
CA TYR A 594 22.11 -8.79 -15.76
C TYR A 594 23.22 -7.77 -16.00
N THR A 595 23.37 -6.71 -15.20
CA THR A 595 24.35 -5.64 -15.49
C THR A 595 25.80 -6.13 -15.55
N ASP A 596 26.13 -7.19 -14.81
CA ASP A 596 27.48 -7.79 -14.82
C ASP A 596 27.77 -8.53 -16.15
N LEU A 597 26.74 -8.74 -17.00
CA LEU A 597 26.83 -9.26 -18.37
C LEU A 597 26.92 -8.14 -19.44
N PHE A 598 26.63 -6.89 -19.06
CA PHE A 598 26.70 -5.70 -19.93
C PHE A 598 27.54 -4.59 -19.27
N PRO A 599 28.82 -4.84 -18.92
CA PRO A 599 29.63 -3.91 -18.14
C PRO A 599 29.80 -2.53 -18.79
N GLU A 600 30.01 -2.45 -20.10
CA GLU A 600 30.19 -1.17 -20.79
C GLU A 600 28.86 -0.45 -21.00
N THR A 601 27.77 -1.14 -21.37
CA THR A 601 26.42 -0.55 -21.41
C THR A 601 26.04 0.01 -20.04
N THR A 602 26.33 -0.74 -18.96
CA THR A 602 26.09 -0.30 -17.58
C THR A 602 26.93 0.94 -17.24
N ARG A 603 28.22 0.96 -17.61
CA ARG A 603 29.09 2.13 -17.43
C ARG A 603 28.57 3.34 -18.20
N ILE A 604 28.14 3.18 -19.45
CA ILE A 604 27.55 4.26 -20.28
C ILE A 604 26.27 4.80 -19.64
N LEU A 605 25.38 3.92 -19.19
CA LEU A 605 24.12 4.30 -18.53
C LEU A 605 24.36 5.09 -17.24
N GLN A 606 25.33 4.67 -16.42
CA GLN A 606 25.67 5.36 -15.17
C GLN A 606 26.42 6.69 -15.39
N THR A 607 27.31 6.77 -16.37
CA THR A 607 28.19 7.94 -16.57
C THR A 607 27.64 9.01 -17.52
N GLN A 608 26.76 8.62 -18.46
CA GLN A 608 26.24 9.52 -19.50
C GLN A 608 24.71 9.60 -19.55
N CYS A 609 23.99 8.67 -18.91
CA CYS A 609 22.52 8.59 -18.92
C CYS A 609 21.92 8.75 -17.50
N SER A 610 22.46 9.69 -16.72
CA SER A 610 22.08 9.92 -15.31
C SER A 610 20.59 10.24 -15.12
N ASP A 611 19.96 10.94 -16.08
CA ASP A 611 18.51 11.22 -16.06
C ASP A 611 17.62 9.98 -16.25
N ALA A 612 18.17 8.85 -16.70
CA ALA A 612 17.48 7.56 -16.77
C ALA A 612 17.74 6.70 -15.54
N THR A 613 19.01 6.53 -15.16
CA THR A 613 19.36 5.73 -13.97
C THR A 613 18.81 6.35 -12.69
N GLY A 614 18.85 7.68 -12.56
CA GLY A 614 18.24 8.42 -11.44
C GLY A 614 16.71 8.38 -11.41
N LEU A 615 16.04 8.40 -12.57
CA LEU A 615 14.59 8.14 -12.66
C LEU A 615 14.24 6.72 -12.16
N ALA A 616 15.06 5.73 -12.52
CA ALA A 616 14.87 4.35 -12.10
C ALA A 616 15.05 4.16 -10.59
N PHE A 617 16.07 4.78 -9.98
CA PHE A 617 16.23 4.80 -8.52
C PHE A 617 15.07 5.50 -7.79
N CYS A 618 14.39 6.46 -8.44
CA CYS A 618 13.20 7.14 -7.90
C CYS A 618 11.87 6.45 -8.27
N GLY A 619 11.89 5.21 -8.76
CA GLY A 619 10.68 4.43 -9.09
C GLY A 619 9.81 5.06 -10.20
N GLY A 620 10.39 5.89 -11.06
CA GLY A 620 9.67 6.59 -12.13
C GLY A 620 9.71 5.90 -13.50
N GLY A 621 10.58 4.91 -13.67
CA GLY A 621 10.70 4.13 -14.90
C GLY A 621 11.88 3.18 -14.86
N ASP A 622 12.11 2.47 -15.96
CA ASP A 622 13.09 1.39 -16.05
C ASP A 622 14.07 1.61 -17.22
N VAL A 623 15.19 0.90 -17.17
CA VAL A 623 16.13 0.72 -18.28
C VAL A 623 16.30 -0.78 -18.54
N ILE A 624 15.82 -1.24 -19.70
CA ILE A 624 15.71 -2.66 -20.06
C ILE A 624 16.04 -2.88 -21.55
N PHE A 625 16.58 -4.04 -21.92
CA PHE A 625 16.43 -4.49 -23.31
C PHE A 625 15.03 -5.09 -23.49
N SER A 626 14.15 -4.42 -24.21
CA SER A 626 12.85 -4.95 -24.63
C SER A 626 13.03 -5.83 -25.86
N VAL A 627 12.46 -7.04 -25.84
CA VAL A 627 12.46 -8.00 -26.94
C VAL A 627 11.02 -8.35 -27.33
N LEU A 628 10.68 -8.26 -28.61
CA LEU A 628 9.41 -8.76 -29.17
C LEU A 628 9.69 -9.80 -30.25
N THR A 629 8.97 -10.92 -30.20
CA THR A 629 8.93 -11.86 -31.34
C THR A 629 7.98 -11.35 -32.42
N PRO A 630 8.07 -11.86 -33.66
CA PRO A 630 6.99 -11.71 -34.65
C PRO A 630 5.64 -12.18 -34.07
N GLY A 631 4.56 -11.61 -34.59
CA GLY A 631 3.19 -11.80 -34.11
C GLY A 631 2.83 -11.04 -32.83
N THR A 632 3.75 -10.28 -32.25
CA THR A 632 3.50 -9.56 -31.00
C THR A 632 2.76 -8.26 -31.22
N ARG A 633 1.57 -8.14 -30.60
CA ARG A 633 0.82 -6.89 -30.49
C ARG A 633 0.71 -6.49 -29.03
N LEU A 634 1.14 -5.28 -28.72
CA LEU A 634 0.83 -4.59 -27.47
C LEU A 634 -0.40 -3.72 -27.69
N ARG A 635 -1.33 -3.69 -26.73
CA ARG A 635 -2.56 -2.88 -26.84
C ARG A 635 -2.26 -1.37 -26.78
N PRO A 636 -3.15 -0.52 -27.31
CA PRO A 636 -3.14 0.92 -26.99
C PRO A 636 -3.22 1.13 -25.48
N HIS A 637 -2.25 1.85 -24.90
CA HIS A 637 -2.16 2.13 -23.47
C HIS A 637 -1.35 3.41 -23.21
N CYS A 638 -1.49 4.01 -22.02
CA CYS A 638 -0.71 5.16 -21.58
C CYS A 638 0.24 4.78 -20.44
N GLY A 639 1.42 5.38 -20.42
CA GLY A 639 2.41 5.27 -19.34
C GLY A 639 1.97 5.96 -18.04
N PRO A 640 2.68 5.72 -16.93
CA PRO A 640 2.25 6.11 -15.58
C PRO A 640 2.43 7.60 -15.24
N SER A 641 3.12 8.38 -16.08
CA SER A 641 3.54 9.76 -15.79
C SER A 641 4.01 10.49 -17.04
N ASN A 642 3.66 11.77 -17.23
CA ASN A 642 4.31 12.67 -18.20
C ASN A 642 5.58 13.36 -17.67
N ALA A 643 5.99 13.09 -16.42
CA ALA A 643 7.26 13.58 -15.86
C ALA A 643 8.49 12.83 -16.42
N ARG A 644 8.28 11.80 -17.26
CA ARG A 644 9.31 11.06 -17.96
C ARG A 644 9.09 11.14 -19.47
N LEU A 645 10.13 10.84 -20.22
CA LEU A 645 10.10 10.49 -21.63
C LEU A 645 10.72 9.09 -21.80
N THR A 646 10.46 8.46 -22.94
CA THR A 646 10.99 7.13 -23.28
C THR A 646 11.85 7.19 -24.52
N CYS A 647 13.09 6.71 -24.40
CA CYS A 647 14.05 6.55 -25.48
C CYS A 647 14.21 5.07 -25.83
N HIS A 648 13.99 4.69 -27.08
CA HIS A 648 14.33 3.36 -27.62
C HIS A 648 15.56 3.50 -28.51
N LEU A 649 16.75 3.08 -28.05
CA LEU A 649 17.87 2.79 -28.95
C LEU A 649 17.59 1.45 -29.65
N ALA A 650 17.56 1.45 -30.97
CA ALA A 650 17.29 0.26 -31.76
C ALA A 650 18.54 -0.65 -31.85
N ILE A 651 18.45 -1.85 -31.28
CA ILE A 651 19.56 -2.83 -31.23
C ILE A 651 19.48 -3.81 -32.39
N ARG A 652 18.27 -4.34 -32.64
CA ARG A 652 17.94 -5.21 -33.79
C ARG A 652 16.53 -4.91 -34.30
N VAL A 653 16.38 -4.62 -35.59
CA VAL A 653 15.10 -4.26 -36.21
C VAL A 653 14.92 -5.04 -37.51
N PRO A 654 14.33 -6.24 -37.46
CA PRO A 654 14.33 -7.15 -38.61
C PRO A 654 13.28 -6.82 -39.70
N ARG A 655 12.50 -5.74 -39.53
CA ARG A 655 11.43 -5.32 -40.46
C ARG A 655 11.18 -3.82 -40.43
N SER A 656 10.79 -3.26 -41.57
CA SER A 656 10.33 -1.87 -41.70
C SER A 656 8.87 -1.65 -41.24
N CYS A 657 8.40 -0.40 -41.28
CA CYS A 657 7.00 -0.06 -40.98
C CYS A 657 6.03 -0.72 -41.98
N GLU A 658 6.35 -0.72 -43.27
CA GLU A 658 5.55 -1.31 -44.35
C GLU A 658 5.48 -2.84 -44.20
N GLN A 659 6.57 -3.45 -43.74
CA GLN A 659 6.65 -4.88 -43.44
C GLN A 659 5.96 -5.28 -42.11
N GLY A 660 5.40 -4.31 -41.38
CA GLY A 660 4.56 -4.55 -40.20
C GLY A 660 5.27 -4.49 -38.84
N CYS A 661 6.41 -3.81 -38.73
CA CYS A 661 7.04 -3.50 -37.44
C CYS A 661 7.03 -1.99 -37.16
N TYR A 662 6.18 -1.54 -36.22
CA TYR A 662 6.02 -0.10 -35.93
C TYR A 662 5.51 0.20 -34.51
N ILE A 663 5.63 1.47 -34.13
CA ILE A 663 4.93 2.11 -33.01
C ILE A 663 4.03 3.25 -33.51
N ARG A 664 2.86 3.43 -32.89
CA ARG A 664 2.05 4.66 -32.96
C ARG A 664 2.08 5.32 -31.58
N VAL A 665 2.14 6.65 -31.53
CA VAL A 665 1.99 7.44 -30.29
C VAL A 665 0.99 8.58 -30.55
N GLY A 666 -0.08 8.64 -29.76
CA GLY A 666 -1.22 9.54 -29.97
C GLY A 666 -1.85 9.38 -31.36
N SER A 667 -2.16 10.51 -32.00
CA SER A 667 -2.67 10.59 -33.38
C SER A 667 -1.57 10.77 -34.43
N GLU A 668 -0.27 10.66 -34.10
CA GLU A 668 0.79 10.74 -35.10
C GLU A 668 0.87 9.48 -35.98
N SER A 669 1.45 9.64 -37.17
CA SER A 669 1.75 8.54 -38.08
C SER A 669 2.63 7.47 -37.43
N ARG A 670 2.44 6.22 -37.84
CA ARG A 670 3.27 5.08 -37.43
C ARG A 670 4.74 5.35 -37.76
N ARG A 671 5.65 4.99 -36.85
CA ARG A 671 7.10 5.10 -37.04
C ARG A 671 7.76 3.73 -36.89
N ALA A 672 8.77 3.47 -37.72
CA ALA A 672 9.69 2.35 -37.56
C ALA A 672 10.78 2.68 -36.53
N TRP A 673 11.57 1.67 -36.18
CA TRP A 673 12.90 1.84 -35.60
C TRP A 673 13.96 1.69 -36.70
N GLU A 674 15.12 2.31 -36.53
CA GLU A 674 16.28 2.23 -37.43
C GLU A 674 17.48 1.80 -36.58
N GLU A 675 18.17 0.69 -36.90
CA GLU A 675 19.26 0.18 -36.06
C GLU A 675 20.36 1.21 -35.82
N GLY A 676 20.76 1.37 -34.54
CA GLY A 676 21.71 2.39 -34.12
C GLY A 676 21.13 3.79 -33.94
N LYS A 677 19.83 3.98 -34.14
CA LYS A 677 19.12 5.24 -33.86
C LYS A 677 18.22 5.16 -32.63
N CYS A 678 18.11 6.31 -31.97
CA CYS A 678 17.20 6.53 -30.85
C CYS A 678 15.87 7.09 -31.36
N LEU A 679 14.77 6.43 -31.01
CA LEU A 679 13.41 6.99 -31.13
C LEU A 679 12.96 7.48 -29.76
N VAL A 680 12.63 8.77 -29.64
CA VAL A 680 12.20 9.39 -28.37
C VAL A 680 10.73 9.82 -28.44
N PHE A 681 9.94 9.39 -27.47
CA PHE A 681 8.51 9.68 -27.36
C PHE A 681 8.09 9.90 -25.91
N ASP A 682 6.96 10.59 -25.71
CA ASP A 682 6.29 10.67 -24.42
C ASP A 682 5.34 9.47 -24.28
N ASP A 683 5.71 8.49 -23.46
CA ASP A 683 4.90 7.28 -23.24
C ASP A 683 3.61 7.55 -22.46
N SER A 684 3.41 8.74 -21.88
CA SER A 684 2.13 9.14 -21.29
C SER A 684 1.03 9.42 -22.32
N PHE A 685 1.40 9.55 -23.60
CA PHE A 685 0.47 9.44 -24.71
C PHE A 685 0.12 7.97 -25.00
N GLU A 686 -1.12 7.74 -25.40
CA GLU A 686 -1.59 6.44 -25.84
C GLU A 686 -0.71 5.92 -26.98
N HIS A 687 -0.08 4.78 -26.77
CA HIS A 687 0.77 4.16 -27.77
C HIS A 687 0.48 2.67 -27.92
N GLU A 688 0.66 2.16 -29.14
CA GLU A 688 0.55 0.74 -29.45
C GLU A 688 1.76 0.31 -30.28
N VAL A 689 2.21 -0.93 -30.06
CA VAL A 689 3.33 -1.53 -30.79
C VAL A 689 2.83 -2.78 -31.50
N PHE A 690 3.17 -2.88 -32.79
CA PHE A 690 2.83 -4.03 -33.61
C PHE A 690 4.09 -4.58 -34.27
N PHE A 691 4.28 -5.88 -34.17
CA PHE A 691 5.22 -6.65 -34.96
C PHE A 691 4.46 -7.83 -35.58
N SER A 692 4.11 -7.71 -36.85
CA SER A 692 3.38 -8.71 -37.63
C SER A 692 4.02 -10.11 -37.58
N GLU A 693 3.21 -11.15 -37.77
CA GLU A 693 3.71 -12.50 -38.08
C GLU A 693 4.44 -12.54 -39.44
N PRO A 694 5.32 -13.53 -39.68
CA PRO A 694 5.79 -13.83 -41.02
C PRO A 694 4.68 -14.39 -41.90
N ARG A 695 4.77 -14.15 -43.21
CA ARG A 695 3.92 -14.85 -44.19
C ARG A 695 4.40 -16.31 -44.28
N SER A 696 3.53 -17.23 -44.68
CA SER A 696 3.85 -18.67 -44.73
C SER A 696 4.97 -19.06 -45.71
N ASP A 697 5.29 -18.18 -46.66
CA ASP A 697 6.39 -18.28 -47.63
C ASP A 697 7.67 -17.55 -47.19
N GLU A 698 7.71 -16.99 -45.97
CA GLU A 698 8.78 -16.14 -45.47
C GLU A 698 9.55 -16.80 -44.32
N ALA A 699 10.88 -16.64 -44.30
CA ALA A 699 11.71 -17.11 -43.19
C ALA A 699 11.41 -16.30 -41.89
N TYR A 700 11.67 -16.91 -40.73
CA TYR A 700 11.53 -16.20 -39.45
C TYR A 700 12.47 -14.97 -39.42
N PRO A 701 11.96 -13.74 -39.34
CA PRO A 701 12.76 -12.53 -39.55
C PRO A 701 13.71 -12.24 -38.37
N GLY A 702 13.48 -12.85 -37.21
CA GLY A 702 14.21 -12.58 -35.98
C GLY A 702 13.39 -11.76 -34.99
N ASP A 703 13.99 -11.49 -33.83
CA ASP A 703 13.36 -10.76 -32.73
C ASP A 703 13.65 -9.25 -32.85
N ARG A 704 12.67 -8.40 -32.59
CA ARG A 704 12.85 -6.94 -32.49
C ARG A 704 13.45 -6.63 -31.13
N VAL A 705 14.62 -5.99 -31.08
CA VAL A 705 15.30 -5.61 -29.83
C VAL A 705 15.54 -4.10 -29.77
N VAL A 706 15.14 -3.48 -28.66
CA VAL A 706 15.50 -2.09 -28.32
C VAL A 706 16.06 -2.04 -26.90
N LEU A 707 17.06 -1.20 -26.66
CA LEU A 707 17.37 -0.72 -25.32
C LEU A 707 16.40 0.43 -25.02
N LEU A 708 15.41 0.13 -24.19
CA LEU A 708 14.44 1.08 -23.66
C LEU A 708 15.07 1.74 -22.42
N ALA A 709 15.12 3.06 -22.41
CA ALA A 709 15.42 3.86 -21.23
C ALA A 709 14.30 4.89 -21.02
N ASN A 710 13.54 4.76 -19.95
CA ASN A 710 12.77 5.90 -19.44
C ASN A 710 13.77 6.92 -18.83
N PHE A 711 13.53 8.21 -19.01
CA PHE A 711 14.36 9.28 -18.43
C PHE A 711 13.52 10.50 -18.08
N TRP A 712 13.98 11.35 -17.16
CA TRP A 712 13.22 12.55 -16.76
C TRP A 712 12.90 13.46 -17.95
N HIS A 713 11.65 13.92 -18.05
CA HIS A 713 11.28 14.97 -18.98
C HIS A 713 12.16 16.22 -18.72
N PRO A 714 12.80 16.86 -19.73
CA PRO A 714 13.79 17.91 -19.51
C PRO A 714 13.34 19.04 -18.59
N ASN A 715 12.09 19.49 -18.75
CA ASN A 715 11.50 20.61 -18.01
C ASN A 715 10.89 20.21 -16.65
N PHE A 716 11.07 18.97 -16.18
CA PHE A 716 10.57 18.55 -14.88
C PHE A 716 11.45 19.08 -13.73
N GLY A 717 10.82 19.70 -12.72
CA GLY A 717 11.52 20.39 -11.64
C GLY A 717 12.07 19.49 -10.54
N PHE A 718 11.47 18.32 -10.30
CA PHE A 718 11.80 17.43 -9.18
C PHE A 718 12.58 16.19 -9.62
N LYS A 719 13.53 16.35 -10.56
CA LYS A 719 14.36 15.23 -11.03
C LYS A 719 15.20 14.64 -9.90
N ASN A 720 15.27 13.31 -9.86
CA ASN A 720 16.07 12.55 -8.91
C ASN A 720 15.70 12.77 -7.43
N ASP A 721 14.49 13.29 -7.17
CA ASP A 721 13.90 13.42 -5.85
C ASP A 721 12.99 12.21 -5.59
N PRO A 722 13.17 11.41 -4.51
CA PRO A 722 12.31 10.27 -4.22
C PRO A 722 10.82 10.62 -4.07
N ASP A 723 10.51 11.82 -3.57
CA ASP A 723 9.14 12.28 -3.32
C ASP A 723 8.56 13.02 -4.55
N TRP A 724 9.17 12.88 -5.73
CA TRP A 724 8.85 13.68 -6.93
C TRP A 724 7.36 13.74 -7.26
N ARG A 725 6.63 12.62 -7.10
CA ARG A 725 5.17 12.56 -7.33
C ARG A 725 4.41 13.46 -6.35
N GLN A 726 4.72 13.35 -5.05
CA GLN A 726 4.09 14.17 -4.02
C GLN A 726 4.39 15.65 -4.26
N LYS A 727 5.66 16.00 -4.54
CA LYS A 727 6.08 17.39 -4.76
C LYS A 727 5.46 18.01 -6.01
N SER A 728 5.28 17.25 -7.10
CA SER A 728 4.53 17.73 -8.27
C SER A 728 3.01 17.76 -8.05
N ASP A 729 2.41 16.80 -7.37
CA ASP A 729 0.97 16.81 -7.06
C ASP A 729 0.61 17.95 -6.07
N GLU A 730 1.45 18.22 -5.06
CA GLU A 730 1.35 19.38 -4.16
C GLU A 730 1.50 20.71 -4.92
N MET A 731 2.46 20.80 -5.84
CA MET A 731 2.61 21.97 -6.72
C MET A 731 1.35 22.16 -7.57
N MET A 732 0.82 21.10 -8.19
CA MET A 732 -0.39 21.17 -9.03
C MET A 732 -1.65 21.60 -8.25
N ALA A 733 -1.75 21.28 -6.96
CA ALA A 733 -2.83 21.76 -6.10
C ALA A 733 -2.84 23.29 -5.90
N THR A 734 -1.78 23.99 -6.31
CA THR A 734 -1.65 25.47 -6.22
C THR A 734 -1.61 26.17 -7.59
N VAL A 735 -1.55 25.42 -8.70
CA VAL A 735 -1.42 25.99 -10.05
C VAL A 735 -2.79 26.22 -10.68
N ASP A 736 -3.09 27.46 -11.05
CA ASP A 736 -4.23 27.76 -11.92
C ASP A 736 -3.95 27.27 -13.35
N VAL A 737 -4.46 26.07 -13.63
CA VAL A 737 -4.31 25.40 -14.92
C VAL A 737 -4.83 26.27 -16.07
N GLU A 738 -5.88 27.07 -15.88
CA GLU A 738 -6.47 27.89 -16.95
C GLU A 738 -5.56 29.02 -17.47
N THR A 739 -4.51 29.35 -16.71
CA THR A 739 -3.46 30.32 -17.10
C THR A 739 -2.29 29.69 -17.87
N LEU A 740 -2.15 28.37 -17.86
CA LEU A 740 -1.00 27.70 -18.48
C LEU A 740 -1.09 27.79 -20.01
N PRO A 741 0.02 28.06 -20.74
CA PRO A 741 0.03 28.20 -22.20
C PRO A 741 -0.57 27.01 -22.97
N GLN A 742 -0.59 25.83 -22.35
CA GLN A 742 -1.10 24.60 -22.94
C GLN A 742 -2.63 24.47 -22.89
N THR A 743 -3.34 25.25 -22.06
CA THR A 743 -4.82 25.30 -22.13
C THR A 743 -5.35 26.04 -23.36
N ALA A 744 -4.48 26.69 -24.15
CA ALA A 744 -4.82 27.09 -25.50
C ALA A 744 -5.31 25.88 -26.34
N LEU A 745 -4.73 24.69 -26.12
CA LEU A 745 -5.14 23.44 -26.79
C LEU A 745 -6.51 22.94 -26.29
N MET A 746 -6.86 23.15 -25.02
CA MET A 746 -8.21 22.87 -24.49
C MET A 746 -9.28 23.79 -25.11
N LYS A 747 -8.89 25.00 -25.53
CA LYS A 747 -9.78 26.05 -26.05
C LYS A 747 -9.94 26.00 -27.58
N SER A 748 -9.30 25.04 -28.26
CA SER A 748 -9.28 24.89 -29.72
C SER A 748 -9.64 23.48 -30.22
N GLY A 749 -10.29 22.65 -29.39
CA GLY A 749 -10.61 21.24 -29.67
C GLY A 749 -12.10 20.92 -29.57
#